data_AF-Q3BZ62-F1
#
_entry.id   AF-Q3BZ62-F1
#
_cell.length_a   1.000
_cell.length_b   1.000
_cell.length_c   1.000
_cell.angle_alpha   90.00
_cell.angle_beta   90.00
_cell.angle_gamma   90.00
#
_symmetry.space_group_name_H-M   'P 1'
#
loop_
_entity.id
_entity.type
_entity.pdbx_description
1 polymer ?
#
loop_
_entity_poly.entity_id
_entity_poly.type
_entity_poly.pdbx_seq_one_letter_code
_entity_poly.pdbx_strand_id
1 'polypeptide(L)'
;MARKFDLESDVVRWLVTQIQDGLLLDEIDGRDSITALAGMGSQENFLPAFGIDHFSRRASADAAANVLEHLGSLEIISVDTSISLTTGEVLRPDILCFNQETRTLVVFEVKRATDTERQTVTELAGYEQELRNAAPFLGTYDVLFVVVAANWSPLLTHAVGNMNAWSGKQYLGLKIAPATSGFRLTVEIPEAWHLTGALCLPGEALPSIDLYLWPKDHETCRSDDQEGCGAAADLGGVDDASRYPARIVLTAMEMIAREGDRTGAHGFMMLWRDAGAYGSGCWCLTLTTVDPYAMSAWATDNGLPQRSSEATQYFRSSVESGSAPRSLYGIARAALTLLRESFETGFESDLLWAVKAHGLRQRAVPVRFDFWGSLGRYAREFVANPAVRQNYMPFISASQLDWTDPVVGMTLVSNLTAGSPFPNGLIGCEEAFAVGRTLGDLGIAAHSSSQSHQHAAVLEPMLEWSQLEAVRYGVEMLQMSNASIEVVKPMPTLSNRSEQRLERLQELVDWVALDLIGSDHPAHQACFEIGFSNALLFDWIEDGAADPYAGPAATEAAKSARRVLEFALKQADGSQGQAFKSAPFLDLVELVGLADGEAKNCGESVGSLTAKLDDQRLLESFASVVLPGIDSIIPRVLHTVRAPFHTLVDWDYLKSGVRALFESGVRHPAVLFAQDGTIGTGQMSSPFNMGSPVADPSVEVYVLDMSAASAIAIKMTWDKVEEFHAKRSTRS
;
A
#
# COMPACT_ATOMS: atom_id res chain seq x y z
N MET A 1 48.74 -18.33 3.99
CA MET A 1 48.72 -17.23 3.01
C MET A 1 47.54 -17.48 2.09
N ALA A 2 46.47 -16.70 2.18
CA ALA A 2 45.35 -16.80 1.25
C ALA A 2 45.82 -16.39 -0.16
N ARG A 3 45.60 -17.24 -1.17
CA ARG A 3 45.82 -16.88 -2.57
C ARG A 3 44.99 -15.62 -2.87
N LYS A 4 45.64 -14.58 -3.38
CA LYS A 4 44.93 -13.45 -3.98
C LYS A 4 44.19 -13.93 -5.23
N PHE A 5 43.03 -13.32 -5.48
CA PHE A 5 42.23 -13.45 -6.68
C PHE A 5 42.99 -12.90 -7.90
N ASP A 6 43.82 -13.71 -8.57
CA ASP A 6 44.73 -13.20 -9.60
C ASP A 6 44.15 -13.28 -11.04
N LEU A 7 43.24 -14.21 -11.36
CA LEU A 7 42.67 -14.36 -12.73
C LEU A 7 41.18 -14.76 -12.73
N GLU A 8 40.36 -14.05 -13.52
CA GLU A 8 38.94 -14.36 -13.79
C GLU A 8 38.76 -15.78 -14.35
N SER A 9 39.69 -16.20 -15.20
CA SER A 9 39.75 -17.56 -15.76
C SER A 9 39.93 -18.66 -14.72
N ASP A 10 40.46 -18.36 -13.54
CA ASP A 10 40.54 -19.35 -12.45
C ASP A 10 39.17 -19.56 -11.78
N VAL A 11 38.36 -18.50 -11.68
CA VAL A 11 36.98 -18.59 -11.18
C VAL A 11 36.11 -19.35 -12.17
N VAL A 12 36.19 -19.00 -13.46
CA VAL A 12 35.46 -19.70 -14.53
C VAL A 12 35.83 -21.19 -14.54
N ARG A 13 37.13 -21.53 -14.48
CA ARG A 13 37.58 -22.93 -14.43
C ARG A 13 37.04 -23.66 -13.18
N TRP A 14 37.03 -22.99 -12.04
CA TRP A 14 36.46 -23.55 -10.82
C TRP A 14 34.95 -23.77 -10.95
N LEU A 15 34.19 -22.78 -11.43
CA LEU A 15 32.74 -22.90 -11.68
C LEU A 15 32.43 -24.05 -12.64
N VAL A 16 33.16 -24.17 -13.75
CA VAL A 16 33.03 -25.29 -14.69
C VAL A 16 33.21 -26.64 -13.99
N THR A 17 34.20 -26.74 -13.11
CA THR A 17 34.44 -27.97 -12.33
C THR A 17 33.26 -28.26 -11.40
N GLN A 18 32.78 -27.26 -10.65
CA GLN A 18 31.63 -27.42 -9.75
C GLN A 18 30.34 -27.78 -10.50
N ILE A 19 30.13 -27.23 -11.69
CA ILE A 19 28.97 -27.56 -12.54
C ILE A 19 29.07 -29.01 -13.02
N GLN A 20 30.22 -29.42 -13.56
CA GLN A 20 30.43 -30.78 -14.07
C GLN A 20 30.31 -31.85 -12.98
N ASP A 21 30.78 -31.54 -11.77
CA ASP A 21 30.71 -32.45 -10.62
C ASP A 21 29.34 -32.43 -9.93
N GLY A 22 28.43 -31.52 -10.33
CA GLY A 22 27.12 -31.36 -9.70
C GLY A 22 27.17 -30.76 -8.28
N LEU A 23 28.25 -30.06 -7.94
CA LEU A 23 28.53 -29.53 -6.60
C LEU A 23 28.33 -28.01 -6.49
N LEU A 24 27.96 -27.32 -7.58
CA LEU A 24 27.83 -25.85 -7.59
C LEU A 24 26.94 -25.32 -6.45
N LEU A 25 25.78 -25.94 -6.25
CA LEU A 25 24.85 -25.53 -5.20
C LEU A 25 25.47 -25.65 -3.79
N ASP A 26 26.31 -26.65 -3.55
CA ASP A 26 26.98 -26.86 -2.26
C ASP A 26 27.96 -25.74 -1.94
N GLU A 27 28.43 -25.01 -2.95
CA GLU A 27 29.34 -23.88 -2.83
C GLU A 27 28.65 -22.51 -2.66
N ILE A 28 27.31 -22.48 -2.70
CA ILE A 28 26.51 -21.28 -2.52
C ILE A 28 25.89 -21.24 -1.12
N ASP A 29 26.33 -20.28 -0.32
CA ASP A 29 25.78 -19.91 0.98
C ASP A 29 24.57 -18.97 0.84
N GLY A 30 23.66 -19.03 1.82
CA GLY A 30 22.49 -18.16 1.90
C GLY A 30 21.25 -18.67 1.16
N ARG A 31 21.31 -19.83 0.50
CA ARG A 31 20.18 -20.42 -0.26
C ARG A 31 18.90 -20.52 0.55
N ASP A 32 18.98 -21.17 1.73
CA ASP A 32 17.81 -21.37 2.59
C ASP A 32 17.17 -20.05 3.04
N SER A 33 18.00 -19.03 3.28
CA SER A 33 17.52 -17.69 3.64
C SER A 33 16.76 -17.03 2.50
N ILE A 34 17.22 -17.21 1.26
CA ILE A 34 16.55 -16.66 0.07
C ILE A 34 15.25 -17.40 -0.23
N THR A 35 15.24 -18.72 -0.14
CA THR A 35 14.01 -19.51 -0.28
C THR A 35 12.99 -19.12 0.79
N ALA A 36 13.44 -18.95 2.03
CA ALA A 36 12.59 -18.47 3.13
C ALA A 36 12.04 -17.07 2.85
N LEU A 37 12.87 -16.17 2.32
CA LEU A 37 12.50 -14.79 1.97
C LEU A 37 11.45 -14.73 0.87
N ALA A 38 11.68 -15.44 -0.25
CA ALA A 38 10.72 -15.55 -1.36
C ALA A 38 9.41 -16.22 -0.91
N GLY A 39 9.49 -17.16 0.02
CA GLY A 39 8.35 -17.86 0.61
C GLY A 39 7.55 -17.06 1.66
N MET A 40 8.03 -15.91 2.15
CA MET A 40 7.35 -15.14 3.20
C MET A 40 5.92 -14.73 2.79
N GLY A 41 5.74 -14.35 1.51
CA GLY A 41 4.44 -13.93 0.99
C GLY A 41 3.37 -15.02 0.96
N SER A 42 3.73 -16.29 1.21
CA SER A 42 2.83 -17.44 1.23
C SER A 42 2.54 -17.98 2.63
N GLN A 43 3.03 -17.32 3.70
CA GLN A 43 2.77 -17.75 5.08
C GLN A 43 1.30 -17.59 5.46
N GLU A 44 0.76 -18.54 6.23
CA GLU A 44 -0.65 -18.58 6.65
C GLU A 44 -1.09 -17.36 7.50
N ASN A 45 -0.14 -16.68 8.12
CA ASN A 45 -0.39 -15.56 9.03
C ASN A 45 0.28 -14.24 8.58
N PHE A 46 0.71 -14.15 7.32
CA PHE A 46 1.34 -12.94 6.78
C PHE A 46 0.39 -12.24 5.80
N LEU A 47 0.02 -10.99 6.12
CA LEU A 47 -0.76 -10.14 5.24
C LEU A 47 0.19 -9.38 4.29
N PRO A 48 0.00 -9.51 2.96
CA PRO A 48 0.79 -8.73 2.02
C PRO A 48 0.49 -7.23 2.17
N ALA A 49 1.51 -6.44 2.46
CA ALA A 49 1.44 -4.98 2.42
C ALA A 49 2.04 -4.47 1.11
N PHE A 50 1.46 -3.40 0.56
CA PHE A 50 2.11 -2.67 -0.51
C PHE A 50 3.21 -1.80 0.08
N GLY A 51 4.40 -1.84 -0.50
CA GLY A 51 5.51 -0.98 -0.13
C GLY A 51 6.53 -1.08 -1.24
N ILE A 52 6.85 0.04 -1.88
CA ILE A 52 7.69 0.03 -3.08
C ILE A 52 9.13 -0.41 -2.75
N ASP A 53 9.60 -0.13 -1.52
CA ASP A 53 10.85 -0.68 -0.97
C ASP A 53 10.81 -2.21 -0.85
N HIS A 54 9.74 -2.74 -0.25
CA HIS A 54 9.53 -4.17 -0.10
C HIS A 54 9.38 -4.87 -1.45
N PHE A 55 8.64 -4.28 -2.40
CA PHE A 55 8.45 -4.81 -3.75
C PHE A 55 9.78 -4.97 -4.50
N SER A 56 10.61 -3.93 -4.46
CA SER A 56 11.95 -3.93 -5.08
C SER A 56 12.82 -5.04 -4.51
N ARG A 57 12.88 -5.15 -3.18
CA ARG A 57 13.66 -6.19 -2.50
C ARG A 57 13.14 -7.60 -2.79
N ARG A 58 11.83 -7.78 -2.73
CA ARG A 58 11.19 -9.08 -3.00
C ARG A 58 11.40 -9.52 -4.45
N ALA A 59 11.34 -8.61 -5.42
CA ALA A 59 11.59 -8.97 -6.81
C ALA A 59 13.00 -9.55 -7.04
N SER A 60 14.02 -9.01 -6.35
CA SER A 60 15.37 -9.57 -6.37
C SER A 60 15.46 -10.91 -5.63
N ALA A 61 14.76 -11.07 -4.52
CA ALA A 61 14.71 -12.34 -3.77
C ALA A 61 14.02 -13.46 -4.57
N ASP A 62 12.87 -13.17 -5.17
CA ASP A 62 12.11 -14.10 -6.00
C ASP A 62 12.92 -14.51 -7.24
N ALA A 63 13.60 -13.56 -7.89
CA ALA A 63 14.50 -13.85 -9.01
C ALA A 63 15.67 -14.74 -8.58
N ALA A 64 16.31 -14.44 -7.45
CA ALA A 64 17.41 -15.24 -6.93
C ALA A 64 16.94 -16.67 -6.57
N ALA A 65 15.80 -16.81 -5.88
CA ALA A 65 15.21 -18.10 -5.54
C ALA A 65 14.91 -18.93 -6.79
N ASN A 66 14.25 -18.33 -7.78
CA ASN A 66 13.94 -18.98 -9.04
C ASN A 66 15.21 -19.45 -9.76
N VAL A 67 16.25 -18.60 -9.88
CA VAL A 67 17.50 -19.02 -10.53
C VAL A 67 18.18 -20.16 -9.77
N LEU A 68 18.23 -20.10 -8.44
CA LEU A 68 18.82 -21.16 -7.59
C LEU A 68 18.16 -22.52 -7.81
N GLU A 69 16.83 -22.57 -7.96
CA GLU A 69 16.09 -23.82 -8.26
C GLU A 69 16.54 -24.47 -9.58
N HIS A 70 17.08 -23.68 -10.51
CA HIS A 70 17.47 -24.13 -11.85
C HIS A 70 18.97 -24.41 -12.00
N LEU A 71 19.78 -24.23 -10.94
CA LEU A 71 21.22 -24.53 -10.97
C LEU A 71 21.55 -26.01 -10.75
N GLY A 72 20.55 -26.85 -10.46
CA GLY A 72 20.72 -28.31 -10.44
C GLY A 72 20.86 -28.88 -11.86
N SER A 73 21.63 -29.96 -12.02
CA SER A 73 21.71 -30.73 -13.28
C SER A 73 22.05 -29.89 -14.55
N LEU A 74 23.00 -28.96 -14.44
CA LEU A 74 23.43 -28.12 -15.56
C LEU A 74 24.36 -28.85 -16.55
N GLU A 75 24.06 -28.75 -17.84
CA GLU A 75 24.93 -29.18 -18.94
C GLU A 75 25.60 -27.97 -19.58
N ILE A 76 26.93 -27.97 -19.66
CA ILE A 76 27.69 -26.86 -20.27
C ILE A 76 27.58 -26.94 -21.79
N ILE A 77 27.05 -25.88 -22.41
CA ILE A 77 27.02 -25.69 -23.87
C ILE A 77 28.34 -25.06 -24.34
N SER A 78 28.80 -24.03 -23.63
CA SER A 78 29.88 -23.15 -24.10
C SER A 78 30.63 -22.53 -22.91
N VAL A 79 31.94 -22.30 -23.06
CA VAL A 79 32.82 -21.66 -22.06
C VAL A 79 33.78 -20.72 -22.78
N ASP A 80 33.67 -19.41 -22.56
CA ASP A 80 34.45 -18.37 -23.25
C ASP A 80 34.51 -18.58 -24.79
N THR A 81 33.38 -19.01 -25.35
CA THR A 81 33.21 -19.26 -26.80
C THR A 81 32.11 -18.41 -27.36
N SER A 82 32.33 -17.87 -28.57
CA SER A 82 31.34 -16.98 -29.19
C SER A 82 30.05 -17.74 -29.48
N ILE A 83 28.92 -17.20 -29.04
CA ILE A 83 27.59 -17.75 -29.32
C ILE A 83 26.93 -17.07 -30.54
N SER A 84 27.59 -16.08 -31.16
CA SER A 84 27.04 -15.40 -32.34
C SER A 84 26.91 -16.34 -33.54
N LEU A 85 25.73 -16.32 -34.15
CA LEU A 85 25.39 -16.95 -35.42
C LEU A 85 25.95 -16.16 -36.60
N THR A 86 26.32 -14.89 -36.40
CA THR A 86 26.84 -14.00 -37.45
C THR A 86 28.36 -14.05 -37.51
N THR A 87 28.88 -14.32 -38.71
CA THR A 87 30.34 -14.32 -38.92
C THR A 87 30.94 -12.93 -38.69
N GLY A 88 31.95 -12.84 -37.84
CA GLY A 88 32.67 -11.61 -37.53
C GLY A 88 32.21 -10.91 -36.25
N GLU A 89 31.10 -11.34 -35.66
CA GLU A 89 30.64 -10.89 -34.34
C GLU A 89 31.21 -11.80 -33.23
N VAL A 90 31.46 -11.20 -32.06
CA VAL A 90 32.04 -11.91 -30.91
C VAL A 90 31.20 -11.61 -29.67
N LEU A 91 30.44 -12.61 -29.22
CA LEU A 91 29.61 -12.57 -28.03
C LEU A 91 29.96 -13.79 -27.17
N ARG A 92 30.76 -13.60 -26.12
CA ARG A 92 31.36 -14.71 -25.34
C ARG A 92 30.88 -14.67 -23.90
N PRO A 93 29.78 -15.34 -23.55
CA PRO A 93 29.47 -15.56 -22.15
C PRO A 93 30.58 -16.39 -21.52
N ASP A 94 30.87 -16.15 -20.23
CA ASP A 94 31.88 -16.93 -19.51
C ASP A 94 31.51 -18.41 -19.47
N ILE A 95 30.24 -18.70 -19.16
CA ILE A 95 29.67 -20.04 -19.22
C ILE A 95 28.22 -19.95 -19.69
N LEU A 96 27.88 -20.71 -20.72
CA LEU A 96 26.50 -20.97 -21.12
C LEU A 96 26.16 -22.41 -20.77
N CYS A 97 25.12 -22.59 -19.96
CA CYS A 97 24.59 -23.90 -19.57
C CYS A 97 23.14 -24.08 -20.04
N PHE A 98 22.72 -25.33 -20.09
CA PHE A 98 21.32 -25.73 -20.26
C PHE A 98 20.94 -26.70 -19.15
N ASN A 99 19.80 -26.45 -18.51
CA ASN A 99 19.20 -27.40 -17.60
C ASN A 99 18.18 -28.25 -18.38
N GLN A 100 18.47 -29.55 -18.52
CA GLN A 100 17.61 -30.47 -19.29
C GLN A 100 16.26 -30.73 -18.61
N GLU A 101 16.21 -30.67 -17.28
CA GLU A 101 15.01 -30.99 -16.50
C GLU A 101 13.98 -29.86 -16.61
N THR A 102 14.45 -28.62 -16.45
CA THR A 102 13.60 -27.41 -16.50
C THR A 102 13.51 -26.80 -17.89
N ARG A 103 14.38 -27.21 -18.82
CA ARG A 103 14.52 -26.67 -20.18
C ARG A 103 14.90 -25.18 -20.22
N THR A 104 15.70 -24.74 -19.26
CA THR A 104 16.14 -23.34 -19.15
C THR A 104 17.61 -23.18 -19.53
N LEU A 105 17.93 -22.05 -20.17
CA LEU A 105 19.30 -21.61 -20.40
C LEU A 105 19.80 -20.84 -19.17
N VAL A 106 21.04 -21.09 -18.75
CA VAL A 106 21.67 -20.38 -17.64
C VAL A 106 22.98 -19.76 -18.12
N VAL A 107 23.10 -18.44 -18.04
CA VAL A 107 24.25 -17.67 -18.47
C VAL A 107 25.00 -17.17 -17.25
N PHE A 108 26.27 -17.57 -17.11
CA PHE A 108 27.16 -17.06 -16.07
C PHE A 108 28.05 -15.95 -16.62
N GLU A 109 28.23 -14.93 -15.79
CA GLU A 109 29.11 -13.81 -16.05
C GLU A 109 29.89 -13.45 -14.78
N VAL A 110 31.21 -13.39 -14.87
CA VAL A 110 32.14 -13.21 -13.75
C VAL A 110 32.79 -11.84 -13.81
N LYS A 111 32.63 -11.02 -12.76
CA LYS A 111 33.17 -9.66 -12.68
C LYS A 111 34.22 -9.52 -11.58
N ARG A 112 35.39 -8.98 -11.96
CA ARG A 112 36.55 -8.79 -11.07
C ARG A 112 36.80 -7.34 -10.65
N ALA A 113 36.66 -6.39 -11.59
CA ALA A 113 37.11 -5.01 -11.41
C ALA A 113 35.95 -4.01 -11.55
N THR A 114 35.99 -2.94 -10.75
CA THR A 114 35.05 -1.81 -10.82
C THR A 114 34.90 -1.21 -12.21
N ASP A 115 35.90 -1.33 -13.08
CA ASP A 115 35.88 -0.78 -14.43
C ASP A 115 35.12 -1.65 -15.44
N THR A 116 35.08 -2.98 -15.25
CA THR A 116 34.40 -3.94 -16.14
C THR A 116 32.90 -4.09 -15.87
N GLU A 117 32.44 -3.58 -14.73
CA GLU A 117 31.02 -3.63 -14.32
C GLU A 117 30.12 -2.73 -15.19
N ARG A 118 30.69 -1.74 -15.90
CA ARG A 118 29.95 -0.83 -16.79
C ARG A 118 29.36 -1.51 -18.02
N GLN A 119 29.84 -2.70 -18.38
CA GLN A 119 29.44 -3.43 -19.59
C GLN A 119 28.55 -4.64 -19.31
N THR A 120 28.34 -5.01 -18.04
CA THR A 120 27.68 -6.26 -17.67
C THR A 120 26.26 -6.37 -18.25
N VAL A 121 25.47 -5.31 -18.12
CA VAL A 121 24.09 -5.30 -18.66
C VAL A 121 24.08 -5.38 -20.18
N THR A 122 24.99 -4.67 -20.84
CA THR A 122 25.05 -4.65 -22.31
C THR A 122 25.50 -5.99 -22.87
N GLU A 123 26.43 -6.67 -22.20
CA GLU A 123 26.88 -8.02 -22.55
C GLU A 123 25.74 -9.04 -22.38
N LEU A 124 25.11 -9.06 -21.21
CA LEU A 124 24.02 -10.01 -20.92
C LEU A 124 22.81 -9.80 -21.83
N ALA A 125 22.45 -8.55 -22.15
CA ALA A 125 21.41 -8.26 -23.13
C ALA A 125 21.81 -8.71 -24.55
N GLY A 126 23.08 -8.55 -24.92
CA GLY A 126 23.62 -9.06 -26.18
C GLY A 126 23.55 -10.58 -26.26
N TYR A 127 23.90 -11.28 -25.18
CA TYR A 127 23.79 -12.74 -25.09
C TYR A 127 22.33 -13.18 -25.18
N GLU A 128 21.42 -12.53 -24.47
CA GLU A 128 19.98 -12.83 -24.54
C GLU A 128 19.44 -12.70 -25.97
N GLN A 129 19.82 -11.63 -26.67
CA GLN A 129 19.39 -11.41 -28.05
C GLN A 129 19.89 -12.52 -28.97
N GLU A 130 21.14 -12.96 -28.79
CA GLU A 130 21.71 -14.02 -29.62
C GLU A 130 21.09 -15.39 -29.33
N LEU A 131 20.78 -15.67 -28.07
CA LEU A 131 20.02 -16.86 -27.69
C LEU A 131 18.62 -16.83 -28.29
N ARG A 132 17.96 -15.67 -28.36
CA ARG A 132 16.66 -15.50 -29.03
C ARG A 132 16.75 -15.64 -30.56
N ASN A 133 17.89 -15.26 -31.16
CA ASN A 133 18.14 -15.52 -32.58
C ASN A 133 18.26 -17.03 -32.84
N ALA A 134 18.92 -17.76 -31.94
CA ALA A 134 19.06 -19.22 -32.02
C ALA A 134 17.74 -19.96 -31.70
N ALA A 135 16.96 -19.47 -30.74
CA ALA A 135 15.68 -20.02 -30.31
C ALA A 135 14.63 -18.90 -30.16
N PRO A 136 13.87 -18.61 -31.23
CA PRO A 136 12.80 -17.61 -31.19
C PRO A 136 11.73 -17.95 -30.14
N PHE A 137 11.14 -16.91 -29.56
CA PHE A 137 10.10 -16.99 -28.51
C PHE A 137 10.55 -17.44 -27.12
N LEU A 138 11.87 -17.49 -26.84
CA LEU A 138 12.34 -17.62 -25.47
C LEU A 138 11.72 -16.55 -24.58
N GLY A 139 10.99 -16.99 -23.57
CA GLY A 139 10.41 -16.18 -22.53
C GLY A 139 11.45 -15.73 -21.51
N THR A 140 11.05 -14.79 -20.67
CA THR A 140 11.93 -14.22 -19.62
C THR A 140 12.38 -15.25 -18.58
N TYR A 141 11.59 -16.30 -18.34
CA TYR A 141 11.94 -17.39 -17.42
C TYR A 141 12.74 -18.52 -18.09
N ASP A 142 12.89 -18.48 -19.42
CA ASP A 142 13.65 -19.51 -20.15
C ASP A 142 15.14 -19.19 -20.23
N VAL A 143 15.53 -17.94 -19.94
CA VAL A 143 16.93 -17.47 -19.90
C VAL A 143 17.22 -16.84 -18.54
N LEU A 144 18.06 -17.50 -17.78
CA LEU A 144 18.43 -17.15 -16.42
C LEU A 144 19.88 -16.64 -16.40
N PHE A 145 20.14 -15.64 -15.55
CA PHE A 145 21.46 -15.01 -15.46
C PHE A 145 22.07 -15.20 -14.07
N VAL A 146 23.35 -15.54 -14.02
CA VAL A 146 24.14 -15.63 -12.79
C VAL A 146 25.31 -14.69 -12.90
N VAL A 147 25.33 -13.65 -12.06
CA VAL A 147 26.40 -12.66 -12.01
C VAL A 147 27.26 -12.93 -10.78
N VAL A 148 28.52 -13.31 -10.98
CA VAL A 148 29.47 -13.60 -9.92
C VAL A 148 30.44 -12.44 -9.80
N ALA A 149 30.50 -11.75 -8.66
CA ALA A 149 31.38 -10.61 -8.48
C ALA A 149 32.11 -10.63 -7.13
N ALA A 150 33.38 -10.20 -7.12
CA ALA A 150 34.13 -10.03 -5.87
C ALA A 150 33.68 -8.74 -5.14
N ASN A 151 33.37 -7.70 -5.91
CA ASN A 151 32.85 -6.42 -5.43
C ASN A 151 31.54 -6.12 -6.15
N TRP A 152 30.54 -5.67 -5.39
CA TRP A 152 29.26 -5.21 -5.91
C TRP A 152 29.24 -3.68 -5.86
N SER A 153 29.67 -3.02 -6.93
CA SER A 153 29.60 -1.56 -6.97
C SER A 153 28.16 -1.08 -7.06
N PRO A 154 27.90 0.23 -6.81
CA PRO A 154 26.58 0.80 -7.01
C PRO A 154 26.03 0.56 -8.42
N LEU A 155 26.88 0.62 -9.45
CA LEU A 155 26.42 0.44 -10.83
C LEU A 155 25.94 -0.99 -11.09
N LEU A 156 26.72 -1.99 -10.66
CA LEU A 156 26.33 -3.41 -10.81
C LEU A 156 25.09 -3.73 -9.99
N THR A 157 25.02 -3.22 -8.76
CA THR A 157 23.87 -3.39 -7.86
C THR A 157 22.60 -2.81 -8.48
N HIS A 158 22.64 -1.54 -8.91
CA HIS A 158 21.49 -0.90 -9.56
C HIS A 158 21.12 -1.57 -10.88
N ALA A 159 22.09 -2.05 -11.65
CA ALA A 159 21.85 -2.78 -12.89
C ALA A 159 21.05 -4.06 -12.67
N VAL A 160 21.55 -4.94 -11.79
CA VAL A 160 20.88 -6.23 -11.50
C VAL A 160 19.54 -5.99 -10.79
N GLY A 161 19.50 -5.08 -9.82
CA GLY A 161 18.25 -4.70 -9.14
C GLY A 161 17.20 -4.17 -10.12
N ASN A 162 17.58 -3.31 -11.07
CA ASN A 162 16.66 -2.81 -12.10
C ASN A 162 16.14 -3.92 -13.03
N MET A 163 17.00 -4.87 -13.39
CA MET A 163 16.61 -5.99 -14.23
C MET A 163 15.59 -6.89 -13.53
N ASN A 164 15.77 -7.16 -12.24
CA ASN A 164 14.84 -7.96 -11.44
C ASN A 164 13.53 -7.20 -11.17
N ALA A 165 13.60 -6.00 -10.60
CA ALA A 165 12.41 -5.28 -10.12
C ALA A 165 11.54 -4.67 -11.24
N TRP A 166 12.16 -4.09 -12.26
CA TRP A 166 11.46 -3.26 -13.26
C TRP A 166 11.37 -3.91 -14.63
N SER A 167 12.31 -4.80 -14.97
CA SER A 167 12.31 -5.51 -16.26
C SER A 167 11.80 -6.96 -16.18
N GLY A 168 11.50 -7.45 -14.97
CA GLY A 168 10.99 -8.81 -14.73
C GLY A 168 11.96 -9.93 -15.09
N LYS A 169 13.25 -9.62 -15.26
CA LYS A 169 14.30 -10.58 -15.59
C LYS A 169 14.71 -11.40 -14.37
N GLN A 170 15.39 -12.51 -14.61
CA GLN A 170 15.76 -13.48 -13.58
C GLN A 170 17.28 -13.50 -13.42
N TYR A 171 17.79 -12.64 -12.52
CA TYR A 171 19.22 -12.54 -12.22
C TYR A 171 19.51 -12.96 -10.78
N LEU A 172 20.48 -13.86 -10.64
CA LEU A 172 21.10 -14.21 -9.37
C LEU A 172 22.42 -13.46 -9.20
N GLY A 173 22.50 -12.65 -8.15
CA GLY A 173 23.76 -12.06 -7.71
C GLY A 173 24.51 -13.00 -6.77
N LEU A 174 25.78 -13.27 -7.06
CA LEU A 174 26.67 -14.03 -6.20
C LEU A 174 27.91 -13.20 -5.86
N LYS A 175 28.18 -13.06 -4.57
CA LYS A 175 29.45 -12.53 -4.06
C LYS A 175 30.44 -13.67 -3.90
N ILE A 176 31.65 -13.52 -4.42
CA ILE A 176 32.68 -14.56 -4.34
C ILE A 176 33.78 -14.19 -3.35
N ALA A 177 34.20 -15.16 -2.54
CA ALA A 177 35.29 -15.03 -1.58
C ALA A 177 36.25 -16.23 -1.65
N PRO A 178 37.55 -16.07 -1.36
CA PRO A 178 38.48 -17.18 -1.32
C PRO A 178 38.22 -18.09 -0.11
N ALA A 179 38.28 -19.40 -0.32
CA ALA A 179 38.08 -20.42 0.71
C ALA A 179 39.30 -21.36 0.84
N THR A 180 39.32 -22.22 1.85
CA THR A 180 40.45 -23.13 2.14
C THR A 180 40.80 -24.06 0.98
N SER A 181 39.82 -24.43 0.16
CA SER A 181 39.94 -25.34 -0.99
C SER A 181 39.37 -24.78 -2.30
N GLY A 182 39.41 -23.46 -2.50
CA GLY A 182 38.91 -22.84 -3.73
C GLY A 182 38.22 -21.51 -3.45
N PHE A 183 36.94 -21.44 -3.80
CA PHE A 183 36.11 -20.26 -3.60
C PHE A 183 34.82 -20.64 -2.87
N ARG A 184 34.18 -19.63 -2.28
CA ARG A 184 32.84 -19.73 -1.73
C ARG A 184 31.98 -18.62 -2.32
N LEU A 185 30.72 -18.94 -2.60
CA LEU A 185 29.75 -18.01 -3.14
C LEU A 185 28.72 -17.70 -2.05
N THR A 186 28.27 -16.46 -1.97
CA THR A 186 27.18 -16.03 -1.10
C THR A 186 26.18 -15.27 -1.94
N VAL A 187 24.88 -15.53 -1.75
CA VAL A 187 23.86 -14.79 -2.49
C VAL A 187 23.89 -13.31 -2.10
N GLU A 188 23.87 -12.44 -3.11
CA GLU A 188 23.73 -10.99 -2.98
C GLU A 188 22.33 -10.58 -3.46
N ILE A 189 21.60 -9.82 -2.65
CA ILE A 189 20.27 -9.29 -3.00
C ILE A 189 20.38 -7.81 -3.32
N PRO A 190 20.47 -7.43 -4.61
CA PRO A 190 20.59 -6.04 -5.00
C PRO A 190 19.26 -5.30 -4.84
N GLU A 191 19.33 -4.10 -4.28
CA GLU A 191 18.18 -3.18 -4.19
C GLU A 191 18.07 -2.37 -5.49
N ALA A 192 16.88 -2.32 -6.08
CA ALA A 192 16.67 -1.62 -7.36
C ALA A 192 16.63 -0.09 -7.22
N TRP A 193 16.53 0.42 -6.00
CA TRP A 193 16.39 1.85 -5.73
C TRP A 193 16.78 2.19 -4.29
N HIS A 194 16.85 3.48 -3.97
CA HIS A 194 17.10 3.94 -2.60
C HIS A 194 15.82 3.78 -1.76
N LEU A 195 15.99 3.33 -0.51
CA LEU A 195 14.88 3.22 0.43
C LEU A 195 14.17 4.58 0.59
N THR A 196 12.87 4.58 0.37
CA THR A 196 12.03 5.78 0.49
C THR A 196 11.36 5.88 1.86
N GLY A 197 11.10 4.74 2.52
CA GLY A 197 10.29 4.66 3.73
C GLY A 197 8.79 4.76 3.44
N ALA A 198 8.37 4.76 2.17
CA ALA A 198 6.97 4.83 1.78
C ALA A 198 6.27 3.49 2.03
N LEU A 199 5.28 3.50 2.94
CA LEU A 199 4.40 2.35 3.19
C LEU A 199 3.14 2.35 2.31
N CYS A 200 2.87 3.45 1.61
CA CYS A 200 1.76 3.59 0.69
C CYS A 200 2.13 4.58 -0.44
N LEU A 201 1.28 4.66 -1.45
CA LEU A 201 1.33 5.71 -2.47
C LEU A 201 0.69 6.98 -1.89
N PRO A 202 1.36 8.14 -1.97
CA PRO A 202 0.75 9.41 -1.60
C PRO A 202 -0.38 9.76 -2.56
N GLY A 203 -1.40 10.48 -2.08
CA GLY A 203 -2.58 10.81 -2.88
C GLY A 203 -2.25 11.60 -4.16
N GLU A 204 -1.19 12.40 -4.11
CA GLU A 204 -0.66 13.19 -5.23
C GLU A 204 -0.02 12.33 -6.31
N ALA A 205 0.38 11.09 -6.00
CA ALA A 205 0.98 10.16 -6.96
C ALA A 205 -0.02 9.38 -7.80
N LEU A 206 -1.31 9.72 -7.73
CA LEU A 206 -2.36 8.99 -8.41
C LEU A 206 -3.23 9.92 -9.27
N PRO A 207 -2.67 10.55 -10.32
CA PRO A 207 -3.49 11.21 -11.31
C PRO A 207 -4.39 10.21 -12.04
N SER A 208 -5.57 10.67 -12.40
CA SER A 208 -6.60 9.85 -13.02
C SER A 208 -7.30 10.57 -14.17
N ILE A 209 -7.69 9.80 -15.19
CA ILE A 209 -8.46 10.26 -16.35
C ILE A 209 -9.76 9.48 -16.45
N ASP A 210 -10.79 10.11 -17.01
CA ASP A 210 -12.07 9.44 -17.28
C ASP A 210 -12.23 9.18 -18.78
N LEU A 211 -12.61 7.95 -19.14
CA LEU A 211 -13.01 7.55 -20.48
C LEU A 211 -14.50 7.23 -20.47
N TYR A 212 -15.30 8.17 -20.96
CA TYR A 212 -16.74 8.03 -21.08
C TYR A 212 -17.12 7.26 -22.34
N LEU A 213 -18.13 6.40 -22.20
CA LEU A 213 -18.66 5.51 -23.22
C LEU A 213 -20.15 5.79 -23.40
N TRP A 214 -20.50 6.56 -24.43
CA TRP A 214 -21.89 6.85 -24.78
C TRP A 214 -22.38 5.85 -25.85
N PRO A 215 -23.43 5.05 -25.61
CA PRO A 215 -23.94 4.11 -26.59
C PRO A 215 -24.30 4.81 -27.92
N LYS A 216 -23.91 4.21 -29.05
CA LYS A 216 -24.21 4.79 -30.39
C LYS A 216 -25.68 4.69 -30.78
N ASP A 217 -26.38 3.68 -30.28
CA ASP A 217 -27.76 3.36 -30.66
C ASP A 217 -28.77 3.78 -29.57
N HIS A 218 -28.73 5.06 -29.18
CA HIS A 218 -29.87 5.74 -28.57
C HIS A 218 -30.06 7.10 -29.28
N GLU A 219 -30.63 7.07 -30.49
CA GLU A 219 -31.26 8.23 -31.11
C GLU A 219 -32.44 8.68 -30.22
N THR A 220 -32.20 9.35 -29.08
CA THR A 220 -33.16 10.14 -28.27
C THR A 220 -32.56 10.65 -26.95
N CYS A 221 -31.31 11.12 -26.90
CA CYS A 221 -30.81 11.87 -25.72
C CYS A 221 -29.92 13.07 -26.09
N ARG A 222 -30.00 13.56 -27.34
CA ARG A 222 -29.45 14.86 -27.73
C ARG A 222 -30.58 15.75 -28.21
N SER A 223 -31.23 16.42 -27.27
CA SER A 223 -31.99 17.64 -27.56
C SER A 223 -31.88 18.56 -26.35
N ASP A 224 -31.31 19.74 -26.59
CA ASP A 224 -31.30 20.93 -25.74
C ASP A 224 -32.72 21.53 -25.55
N ASP A 225 -33.76 20.69 -25.48
CA ASP A 225 -35.15 21.11 -25.31
C ASP A 225 -35.57 20.87 -23.86
N GLN A 226 -35.19 21.81 -22.99
CA GLN A 226 -35.89 22.06 -21.73
C GLN A 226 -37.31 22.52 -22.03
N GLU A 227 -38.24 21.60 -22.30
CA GLU A 227 -39.69 21.80 -22.12
C GLU A 227 -40.44 20.53 -22.55
N GLY A 228 -40.78 19.65 -21.60
CA GLY A 228 -41.78 18.60 -21.86
C GLY A 228 -41.52 17.18 -21.36
N CYS A 229 -40.74 16.95 -20.30
CA CYS A 229 -40.72 15.63 -19.64
C CYS A 229 -41.91 15.51 -18.67
N GLY A 230 -43.11 15.36 -19.23
CA GLY A 230 -44.36 15.23 -18.49
C GLY A 230 -45.30 14.19 -19.08
N ALA A 231 -44.81 12.99 -19.43
CA ALA A 231 -45.63 11.79 -19.65
C ALA A 231 -44.75 10.58 -20.05
N ALA A 232 -44.00 10.03 -19.10
CA ALA A 232 -43.48 8.65 -19.17
C ALA A 232 -43.28 8.10 -17.76
N ALA A 233 -44.32 8.24 -16.93
CA ALA A 233 -44.44 7.53 -15.67
C ALA A 233 -45.09 6.17 -15.94
N ASP A 234 -44.34 5.28 -16.59
CA ASP A 234 -44.55 3.83 -16.48
C ASP A 234 -43.23 3.26 -15.96
N LEU A 235 -43.00 3.47 -14.66
CA LEU A 235 -41.91 2.89 -13.87
C LEU A 235 -42.24 1.42 -13.62
N GLY A 236 -42.10 0.60 -14.67
CA GLY A 236 -42.20 -0.85 -14.64
C GLY A 236 -40.93 -1.46 -15.22
N GLY A 237 -39.95 -1.74 -14.37
CA GLY A 237 -38.74 -2.48 -14.71
C GLY A 237 -37.65 -1.64 -15.36
N VAL A 238 -36.69 -1.16 -14.55
CA VAL A 238 -35.32 -1.01 -15.06
C VAL A 238 -34.91 -2.43 -15.46
N ASP A 239 -34.83 -2.70 -16.76
CA ASP A 239 -34.47 -4.01 -17.27
C ASP A 239 -33.11 -4.41 -16.66
N ASP A 240 -33.03 -5.59 -16.04
CA ASP A 240 -31.85 -6.09 -15.29
C ASP A 240 -30.59 -6.09 -16.17
N ALA A 241 -30.77 -6.11 -17.50
CA ALA A 241 -29.74 -5.99 -18.52
C ALA A 241 -28.97 -4.65 -18.52
N SER A 242 -29.55 -3.56 -17.99
CA SER A 242 -28.90 -2.24 -17.91
C SER A 242 -27.91 -2.10 -16.74
N ARG A 243 -27.93 -3.04 -15.79
CA ARG A 243 -27.01 -3.04 -14.63
C ARG A 243 -25.65 -3.64 -14.94
N TYR A 244 -25.54 -4.43 -16.00
CA TYR A 244 -24.31 -5.12 -16.37
C TYR A 244 -23.67 -4.49 -17.60
N PRO A 245 -22.34 -4.29 -17.60
CA PRO A 245 -21.65 -3.72 -18.73
C PRO A 245 -21.66 -4.69 -19.90
N ALA A 246 -21.73 -4.15 -21.12
CA ALA A 246 -21.57 -4.96 -22.33
C ALA A 246 -20.21 -5.67 -22.31
N ARG A 247 -20.15 -6.93 -22.79
CA ARG A 247 -18.90 -7.73 -22.80
C ARG A 247 -17.74 -7.02 -23.48
N ILE A 248 -18.02 -6.19 -24.48
CA ILE A 248 -17.01 -5.39 -25.20
C ILE A 248 -16.27 -4.42 -24.25
N VAL A 249 -16.94 -3.89 -23.23
CA VAL A 249 -16.33 -3.03 -22.20
C VAL A 249 -15.39 -3.84 -21.31
N LEU A 250 -15.78 -5.06 -20.93
CA LEU A 250 -14.93 -5.96 -20.15
C LEU A 250 -13.67 -6.36 -20.93
N THR A 251 -13.82 -6.70 -22.22
CA THR A 251 -12.69 -6.96 -23.12
C THR A 251 -11.78 -5.73 -23.25
N ALA A 252 -12.37 -4.53 -23.33
CA ALA A 252 -11.61 -3.29 -23.38
C ALA A 252 -10.79 -3.05 -22.10
N MET A 253 -11.34 -3.33 -20.91
CA MET A 253 -10.59 -3.27 -19.65
C MET A 253 -9.39 -4.22 -19.69
N GLU A 254 -9.56 -5.47 -20.11
CA GLU A 254 -8.43 -6.40 -20.23
C GLU A 254 -7.35 -5.91 -21.20
N MET A 255 -7.75 -5.31 -22.33
CA MET A 255 -6.81 -4.73 -23.30
C MET A 255 -6.01 -3.58 -22.68
N ILE A 256 -6.67 -2.70 -21.93
CA ILE A 256 -6.04 -1.58 -21.22
C ILE A 256 -5.05 -2.10 -20.17
N ALA A 257 -5.45 -3.07 -19.34
CA ALA A 257 -4.56 -3.63 -18.32
C ALA A 257 -3.31 -4.30 -18.94
N ARG A 258 -3.50 -5.11 -19.99
CA ARG A 258 -2.39 -5.75 -20.73
C ARG A 258 -1.46 -4.73 -21.40
N GLU A 259 -2.01 -3.65 -21.93
CA GLU A 259 -1.22 -2.56 -22.50
C GLU A 259 -0.42 -1.81 -21.42
N GLY A 260 -1.02 -1.63 -20.24
CA GLY A 260 -0.32 -1.13 -19.05
C GLY A 260 0.87 -1.99 -18.66
N ASP A 261 0.69 -3.32 -18.59
CA ASP A 261 1.79 -4.28 -18.36
C ASP A 261 2.87 -4.19 -19.46
N ARG A 262 2.45 -4.16 -20.72
CA ARG A 262 3.36 -4.12 -21.89
C ARG A 262 4.23 -2.86 -21.93
N THR A 263 3.70 -1.74 -21.44
CA THR A 263 4.40 -0.45 -21.40
C THR A 263 5.24 -0.24 -20.14
N GLY A 264 5.16 -1.17 -19.17
CA GLY A 264 5.84 -1.04 -17.88
C GLY A 264 5.20 0.01 -16.96
N ALA A 265 3.98 0.47 -17.25
CA ALA A 265 3.25 1.38 -16.39
C ALA A 265 2.65 0.62 -15.19
N HIS A 266 2.23 1.36 -14.16
CA HIS A 266 1.65 0.80 -12.94
C HIS A 266 0.41 1.58 -12.57
N GLY A 267 -0.71 0.91 -12.38
CA GLY A 267 -1.98 1.59 -12.18
C GLY A 267 -3.16 0.66 -11.98
N PHE A 268 -4.34 1.26 -11.91
CA PHE A 268 -5.61 0.59 -11.78
C PHE A 268 -6.70 1.33 -12.54
N MET A 269 -7.81 0.65 -12.80
CA MET A 269 -9.00 1.28 -13.35
C MET A 269 -10.25 0.83 -12.61
N MET A 270 -11.24 1.72 -12.58
CA MET A 270 -12.58 1.44 -12.08
C MET A 270 -13.58 1.67 -13.21
N LEU A 271 -14.35 0.64 -13.54
CA LEU A 271 -15.56 0.75 -14.33
C LEU A 271 -16.72 1.09 -13.41
N TRP A 272 -17.46 2.13 -13.78
CA TRP A 272 -18.64 2.56 -13.05
C TRP A 272 -19.76 2.99 -13.99
N ARG A 273 -20.98 2.94 -13.47
CA ARG A 273 -22.19 3.41 -14.15
C ARG A 273 -22.56 4.78 -13.61
N ASP A 274 -22.90 5.71 -14.49
CA ASP A 274 -23.42 7.01 -14.10
C ASP A 274 -24.90 6.92 -13.69
N ALA A 275 -25.20 7.31 -12.46
CA ALA A 275 -26.55 7.42 -11.91
C ALA A 275 -27.13 8.83 -12.03
N GLY A 276 -26.32 9.87 -12.26
CA GLY A 276 -26.73 11.28 -12.21
C GLY A 276 -27.75 11.71 -13.29
N ALA A 277 -27.88 10.95 -14.37
CA ALA A 277 -28.85 11.17 -15.45
C ALA A 277 -30.02 10.17 -15.41
N TYR A 278 -30.49 9.78 -14.22
CA TYR A 278 -31.53 8.75 -14.03
C TYR A 278 -31.15 7.39 -14.67
N GLY A 279 -29.86 7.08 -14.72
CA GLY A 279 -29.37 5.83 -15.30
C GLY A 279 -29.42 5.78 -16.82
N SER A 280 -29.25 6.92 -17.53
CA SER A 280 -29.07 6.96 -18.99
C SER A 280 -27.76 6.30 -19.45
N GLY A 281 -27.60 4.99 -19.22
CA GLY A 281 -26.74 4.03 -19.92
C GLY A 281 -25.24 4.32 -20.12
N CYS A 282 -24.70 5.42 -19.61
CA CYS A 282 -23.31 5.78 -19.85
C CYS A 282 -22.40 5.04 -18.88
N TRP A 283 -21.46 4.32 -19.47
CA TRP A 283 -20.39 3.65 -18.75
C TRP A 283 -19.18 4.57 -18.75
N CYS A 284 -18.45 4.59 -17.65
CA CYS A 284 -17.21 5.33 -17.58
C CYS A 284 -16.12 4.46 -16.96
N LEU A 285 -14.92 4.56 -17.54
CA LEU A 285 -13.70 4.00 -16.99
C LEU A 285 -12.90 5.15 -16.39
N THR A 286 -12.72 5.14 -15.08
CA THR A 286 -11.71 5.99 -14.44
C THR A 286 -10.41 5.20 -14.39
N LEU A 287 -9.38 5.67 -15.08
CA LEU A 287 -8.06 5.07 -15.10
C LEU A 287 -7.10 5.92 -14.26
N THR A 288 -6.32 5.26 -13.43
CA THR A 288 -5.33 5.87 -12.54
C THR A 288 -3.97 5.24 -12.76
N THR A 289 -2.90 6.04 -12.79
CA THR A 289 -1.52 5.55 -12.88
C THR A 289 -0.67 6.15 -11.78
N VAL A 290 0.40 5.46 -11.41
CA VAL A 290 1.42 6.03 -10.52
C VAL A 290 2.19 7.12 -11.25
N ASP A 291 2.19 8.34 -10.70
CA ASP A 291 3.06 9.44 -11.15
C ASP A 291 4.42 9.36 -10.44
N PRO A 292 5.51 9.00 -11.14
CA PRO A 292 6.83 8.90 -10.53
C PRO A 292 7.38 10.23 -10.03
N TYR A 293 6.91 11.37 -10.55
CA TYR A 293 7.40 12.69 -10.13
C TYR A 293 6.77 13.14 -8.82
N ALA A 294 5.45 12.94 -8.66
CA ALA A 294 4.78 13.10 -7.38
C ALA A 294 5.36 12.17 -6.31
N MET A 295 5.67 10.90 -6.65
CA MET A 295 6.38 9.99 -5.75
C MET A 295 7.74 10.55 -5.33
N SER A 296 8.54 11.07 -6.28
CA SER A 296 9.85 11.66 -5.98
C SER A 296 9.74 12.90 -5.10
N ALA A 297 8.75 13.75 -5.33
CA ALA A 297 8.50 14.94 -4.53
C ALA A 297 8.13 14.55 -3.09
N TRP A 298 7.16 13.63 -2.95
CA TRP A 298 6.73 13.13 -1.65
C TRP A 298 7.88 12.47 -0.88
N ALA A 299 8.67 11.61 -1.53
CA ALA A 299 9.80 10.94 -0.89
C ALA A 299 10.88 11.93 -0.43
N THR A 300 11.04 13.06 -1.12
CA THR A 300 11.98 14.09 -0.68
C THR A 300 11.48 14.84 0.56
N ASP A 301 10.16 15.02 0.68
CA ASP A 301 9.56 15.83 1.74
C ASP A 301 9.20 15.01 2.99
N ASN A 302 8.85 13.74 2.82
CA ASN A 302 8.34 12.85 3.87
C ASN A 302 9.15 11.56 4.05
N GLY A 303 9.94 11.18 3.05
CA GLY A 303 10.72 9.95 3.07
C GLY A 303 12.05 10.09 3.82
N LEU A 304 12.89 9.06 3.69
CA LEU A 304 14.25 9.11 4.23
C LEU A 304 15.05 10.26 3.61
N PRO A 305 15.83 11.04 4.39
CA PRO A 305 16.64 12.12 3.84
C PRO A 305 17.60 11.62 2.77
N GLN A 306 17.50 12.19 1.57
CA GLN A 306 18.32 11.82 0.41
C GLN A 306 19.18 12.99 -0.06
N ARG A 307 20.33 12.66 -0.67
CA ARG A 307 21.15 13.65 -1.37
C ARG A 307 20.41 14.11 -2.63
N SER A 308 20.19 15.41 -2.73
CA SER A 308 19.66 16.02 -3.95
C SER A 308 20.66 15.93 -5.11
N SER A 309 20.21 15.41 -6.25
CA SER A 309 20.90 15.38 -7.55
C SER A 309 20.31 16.41 -8.52
N GLU A 310 21.03 16.75 -9.58
CA GLU A 310 20.52 17.64 -10.64
C GLU A 310 19.18 17.16 -11.22
N ALA A 311 19.01 15.84 -11.40
CA ALA A 311 17.76 15.26 -11.87
C ALA A 311 16.61 15.48 -10.88
N THR A 312 16.81 15.17 -9.59
CA THR A 312 15.78 15.39 -8.56
C THR A 312 15.46 16.87 -8.36
N GLN A 313 16.44 17.77 -8.52
CA GLN A 313 16.21 19.21 -8.48
C GLN A 313 15.36 19.66 -9.66
N TYR A 314 15.69 19.18 -10.87
CA TYR A 314 14.92 19.48 -12.07
C TYR A 314 13.47 18.99 -11.95
N PHE A 315 13.25 17.75 -11.48
CA PHE A 315 11.90 17.23 -11.25
C PHE A 315 11.12 18.13 -10.28
N ARG A 316 11.74 18.50 -9.16
CA ARG A 316 11.12 19.37 -8.15
C ARG A 316 10.83 20.78 -8.66
N SER A 317 11.68 21.35 -9.51
CA SER A 317 11.55 22.75 -9.93
C SER A 317 10.76 22.94 -11.23
N SER A 318 10.68 21.92 -12.07
CA SER A 318 10.29 22.08 -13.48
C SER A 318 9.27 21.06 -13.97
N VAL A 319 8.90 20.07 -13.16
CA VAL A 319 7.85 19.10 -13.49
C VAL A 319 6.66 19.33 -12.56
N GLU A 320 5.52 19.64 -13.16
CA GLU A 320 4.24 19.68 -12.45
C GLU A 320 3.86 18.25 -12.04
N SER A 321 3.66 18.05 -10.74
CA SER A 321 3.27 16.75 -10.16
C SER A 321 1.76 16.62 -10.13
N GLY A 322 1.25 15.39 -10.20
CA GLY A 322 -0.18 15.10 -10.01
C GLY A 322 -1.05 15.30 -11.27
N SER A 323 -0.44 15.49 -12.44
CA SER A 323 -1.14 15.43 -13.74
C SER A 323 -0.96 14.07 -14.41
N ALA A 324 -1.97 13.60 -15.14
CA ALA A 324 -1.89 12.31 -15.81
C ALA A 324 -0.79 12.29 -16.88
N PRO A 325 0.17 11.34 -16.81
CA PRO A 325 1.20 11.23 -17.84
C PRO A 325 0.58 10.80 -19.17
N ARG A 326 1.15 11.28 -20.29
CA ARG A 326 0.68 10.94 -21.65
C ARG A 326 0.64 9.44 -21.93
N SER A 327 1.46 8.64 -21.24
CA SER A 327 1.44 7.19 -21.31
C SER A 327 0.08 6.60 -20.92
N LEU A 328 -0.61 7.18 -19.92
CA LEU A 328 -1.94 6.73 -19.49
C LEU A 328 -2.97 6.85 -20.60
N TYR A 329 -2.97 7.97 -21.33
CA TYR A 329 -3.81 8.13 -22.52
C TYR A 329 -3.44 7.14 -23.63
N GLY A 330 -2.15 6.83 -23.80
CA GLY A 330 -1.67 5.81 -24.74
C GLY A 330 -2.23 4.43 -24.41
N ILE A 331 -2.18 4.05 -23.13
CA ILE A 331 -2.72 2.80 -22.60
C ILE A 331 -4.24 2.73 -22.83
N ALA A 332 -4.98 3.77 -22.46
CA ALA A 332 -6.43 3.84 -22.67
C ALA A 332 -6.81 3.75 -24.17
N ARG A 333 -6.00 4.35 -25.05
CA ARG A 333 -6.23 4.36 -26.50
C ARG A 333 -6.14 2.98 -27.15
N ALA A 334 -5.47 2.01 -26.53
CA ALA A 334 -5.37 0.65 -27.07
C ALA A 334 -6.73 -0.03 -27.25
N ALA A 335 -7.72 0.31 -26.42
CA ALA A 335 -9.06 -0.27 -26.51
C ALA A 335 -10.06 0.57 -27.32
N LEU A 336 -9.72 1.78 -27.76
CA LEU A 336 -10.67 2.67 -28.43
C LEU A 336 -11.19 2.13 -29.75
N THR A 337 -10.38 1.40 -30.51
CA THR A 337 -10.83 0.78 -31.77
C THR A 337 -12.01 -0.16 -31.52
N LEU A 338 -11.90 -1.00 -30.48
CA LEU A 338 -12.95 -1.92 -30.06
C LEU A 338 -14.16 -1.16 -29.51
N LEU A 339 -13.94 -0.24 -28.56
CA LEU A 339 -15.02 0.51 -27.92
C LEU A 339 -15.83 1.34 -28.93
N ARG A 340 -15.19 1.90 -29.95
CA ARG A 340 -15.83 2.70 -30.99
C ARG A 340 -16.73 1.88 -31.91
N GLU A 341 -16.77 0.55 -31.82
CA GLU A 341 -17.78 -0.23 -32.54
C GLU A 341 -19.18 0.01 -31.97
N SER A 342 -19.29 0.18 -30.63
CA SER A 342 -20.58 0.29 -29.93
C SER A 342 -20.80 1.64 -29.22
N PHE A 343 -19.74 2.44 -29.02
CA PHE A 343 -19.78 3.67 -28.22
C PHE A 343 -19.16 4.88 -28.92
N GLU A 344 -19.72 6.07 -28.73
CA GLU A 344 -18.96 7.33 -28.80
C GLU A 344 -18.08 7.42 -27.55
N THR A 345 -16.82 7.83 -27.72
CA THR A 345 -15.81 7.81 -26.65
C THR A 345 -15.21 9.20 -26.45
N GLY A 346 -15.06 9.65 -25.20
CA GLY A 346 -14.43 10.93 -24.87
C GLY A 346 -13.59 10.83 -23.60
N PHE A 347 -12.47 11.56 -23.58
CA PHE A 347 -11.67 11.72 -22.37
C PHE A 347 -12.09 12.99 -21.65
N GLU A 348 -12.28 12.89 -20.34
CA GLU A 348 -12.58 14.02 -19.47
C GLU A 348 -11.75 13.93 -18.17
N SER A 349 -11.73 15.03 -17.42
CA SER A 349 -11.27 15.11 -16.03
C SER A 349 -9.87 14.54 -15.77
N ASP A 350 -8.86 15.41 -15.76
CA ASP A 350 -7.51 15.10 -15.27
C ASP A 350 -7.37 15.60 -13.83
N LEU A 351 -7.62 14.71 -12.87
CA LEU A 351 -7.64 15.00 -11.43
C LEU A 351 -6.98 13.86 -10.66
N LEU A 352 -6.50 14.16 -9.46
CA LEU A 352 -6.05 13.13 -8.52
C LEU A 352 -7.19 12.19 -8.13
N TRP A 353 -6.87 10.91 -7.93
CA TRP A 353 -7.82 9.89 -7.50
C TRP A 353 -8.56 10.29 -6.23
N ALA A 354 -7.87 10.88 -5.24
CA ALA A 354 -8.49 11.31 -3.98
C ALA A 354 -9.62 12.33 -4.21
N VAL A 355 -9.39 13.33 -5.05
CA VAL A 355 -10.38 14.36 -5.41
C VAL A 355 -11.51 13.73 -6.24
N LYS A 356 -11.16 12.86 -7.19
CA LYS A 356 -12.13 12.22 -8.07
C LYS A 356 -13.05 11.26 -7.33
N ALA A 357 -12.49 10.38 -6.49
CA ALA A 357 -13.25 9.42 -5.70
C ALA A 357 -14.32 10.11 -4.85
N HIS A 358 -13.99 11.26 -4.26
CA HIS A 358 -14.95 12.07 -3.51
C HIS A 358 -16.15 12.51 -4.37
N GLY A 359 -15.91 13.11 -5.54
CA GLY A 359 -16.98 13.50 -6.45
C GLY A 359 -17.78 12.33 -7.04
N LEU A 360 -17.14 11.17 -7.21
CA LEU A 360 -17.80 9.95 -7.71
C LEU A 360 -18.82 9.39 -6.71
N ARG A 361 -18.68 9.63 -5.40
CA ARG A 361 -19.65 9.18 -4.37
C ARG A 361 -21.08 9.65 -4.63
N GLN A 362 -21.25 10.79 -5.30
CA GLN A 362 -22.56 11.40 -5.55
C GLN A 362 -23.23 10.90 -6.84
N ARG A 363 -22.50 10.26 -7.76
CA ARG A 363 -23.01 9.92 -9.11
C ARG A 363 -22.63 8.55 -9.64
N ALA A 364 -21.56 7.94 -9.16
CA ALA A 364 -20.99 6.74 -9.74
C ALA A 364 -21.33 5.51 -8.91
N VAL A 365 -21.85 4.47 -9.56
CA VAL A 365 -21.98 3.13 -8.98
C VAL A 365 -20.80 2.30 -9.45
N PRO A 366 -19.83 1.94 -8.57
CA PRO A 366 -18.71 1.09 -8.93
C PRO A 366 -19.18 -0.30 -9.35
N VAL A 367 -18.65 -0.83 -10.45
CA VAL A 367 -19.06 -2.13 -11.00
C VAL A 367 -17.91 -3.11 -11.09
N ARG A 368 -16.71 -2.64 -11.47
CA ARG A 368 -15.55 -3.52 -11.64
C ARG A 368 -14.24 -2.78 -11.49
N PHE A 369 -13.23 -3.45 -10.97
CA PHE A 369 -11.84 -2.99 -10.94
C PHE A 369 -10.95 -3.84 -11.83
N ASP A 370 -9.81 -3.28 -12.24
CA ASP A 370 -8.67 -4.05 -12.72
C ASP A 370 -7.36 -3.30 -12.46
N PHE A 371 -6.25 -4.04 -12.42
CA PHE A 371 -4.94 -3.54 -11.99
C PHE A 371 -3.83 -4.06 -12.91
N TRP A 372 -2.82 -3.23 -13.17
CA TRP A 372 -1.66 -3.61 -14.00
C TRP A 372 -0.34 -3.19 -13.37
N GLY A 373 0.75 -3.72 -13.91
CA GLY A 373 2.10 -3.53 -13.41
C GLY A 373 2.28 -4.07 -12.00
N SER A 374 3.06 -3.36 -11.18
CA SER A 374 3.32 -3.73 -9.79
C SER A 374 2.05 -3.74 -8.92
N LEU A 375 1.09 -2.86 -9.21
CA LEU A 375 -0.21 -2.84 -8.53
C LEU A 375 -1.04 -4.08 -8.89
N GLY A 376 -1.00 -4.51 -10.16
CA GLY A 376 -1.62 -5.76 -10.59
C GLY A 376 -1.01 -7.00 -9.94
N ARG A 377 0.33 -7.03 -9.78
CA ARG A 377 1.01 -8.11 -9.05
C ARG A 377 0.55 -8.15 -7.60
N TYR A 378 0.57 -7.00 -6.91
CA TYR A 378 0.11 -6.88 -5.52
C TYR A 378 -1.34 -7.37 -5.36
N ALA A 379 -2.27 -6.91 -6.20
CA ALA A 379 -3.68 -7.31 -6.13
C ALA A 379 -3.86 -8.84 -6.24
N ARG A 380 -3.13 -9.47 -7.16
CA ARG A 380 -3.17 -10.93 -7.36
C ARG A 380 -2.57 -11.69 -6.19
N GLU A 381 -1.40 -11.26 -5.71
CA GLU A 381 -0.75 -11.87 -4.54
C GLU A 381 -1.60 -11.73 -3.28
N PHE A 382 -2.21 -10.56 -3.07
CA PHE A 382 -3.09 -10.29 -1.94
C PHE A 382 -4.29 -11.24 -1.91
N VAL A 383 -5.03 -11.34 -3.03
CA VAL A 383 -6.23 -12.20 -3.11
C VAL A 383 -5.89 -13.69 -3.08
N ALA A 384 -4.70 -14.08 -3.53
CA ALA A 384 -4.22 -15.47 -3.49
C ALA A 384 -3.66 -15.87 -2.12
N ASN A 385 -3.28 -14.90 -1.28
CA ASN A 385 -2.62 -15.17 0.00
C ASN A 385 -3.58 -15.88 0.99
N PRO A 386 -3.15 -16.99 1.63
CA PRO A 386 -3.98 -17.74 2.56
C PRO A 386 -4.45 -16.92 3.78
N ALA A 387 -3.59 -16.09 4.36
CA ALA A 387 -3.94 -15.24 5.50
C ALA A 387 -5.06 -14.26 5.14
N VAL A 388 -5.00 -13.67 3.94
CA VAL A 388 -6.06 -12.79 3.44
C VAL A 388 -7.37 -13.56 3.31
N ARG A 389 -7.34 -14.74 2.69
CA ARG A 389 -8.53 -15.54 2.39
C ARG A 389 -9.18 -16.23 3.60
N GLN A 390 -8.42 -16.44 4.67
CA GLN A 390 -8.87 -17.16 5.86
C GLN A 390 -9.16 -16.22 7.03
N ASN A 391 -8.31 -15.22 7.23
CA ASN A 391 -8.32 -14.39 8.43
C ASN A 391 -8.78 -12.96 8.15
N TYR A 392 -8.27 -12.30 7.09
CA TYR A 392 -8.53 -10.87 6.83
C TYR A 392 -9.87 -10.62 6.13
N MET A 393 -10.04 -11.18 4.93
CA MET A 393 -11.24 -11.05 4.08
C MET A 393 -11.81 -12.43 3.74
N PRO A 394 -12.35 -13.17 4.73
CA PRO A 394 -12.84 -14.53 4.52
C PRO A 394 -13.98 -14.62 3.49
N PHE A 395 -14.69 -13.50 3.26
CA PHE A 395 -15.74 -13.41 2.25
C PHE A 395 -15.23 -13.58 0.81
N ILE A 396 -13.94 -13.36 0.54
CA ILE A 396 -13.34 -13.63 -0.79
C ILE A 396 -13.51 -15.11 -1.13
N SER A 397 -13.22 -16.01 -0.18
CA SER A 397 -13.39 -17.45 -0.38
C SER A 397 -14.86 -17.85 -0.35
N ALA A 398 -15.63 -17.33 0.60
CA ALA A 398 -17.03 -17.70 0.77
C ALA A 398 -17.90 -17.32 -0.44
N SER A 399 -17.60 -16.18 -1.07
CA SER A 399 -18.37 -15.63 -2.19
C SER A 399 -17.66 -15.77 -3.54
N GLN A 400 -16.52 -16.45 -3.60
CA GLN A 400 -15.71 -16.65 -4.81
C GLN A 400 -15.33 -15.33 -5.52
N LEU A 401 -14.99 -14.30 -4.74
CA LEU A 401 -14.60 -13.00 -5.26
C LEU A 401 -13.13 -12.99 -5.68
N ASP A 402 -12.78 -12.04 -6.55
CA ASP A 402 -11.42 -11.73 -6.95
C ASP A 402 -11.15 -10.21 -6.82
N TRP A 403 -9.96 -9.76 -7.23
CA TRP A 403 -9.58 -8.34 -7.13
C TRP A 403 -10.41 -7.41 -8.00
N THR A 404 -11.24 -7.94 -8.91
CA THR A 404 -12.07 -7.16 -9.83
C THR A 404 -13.42 -6.79 -9.23
N ASP A 405 -13.83 -7.45 -8.16
CA ASP A 405 -15.05 -7.11 -7.42
C ASP A 405 -14.88 -5.79 -6.65
N PRO A 406 -15.84 -4.84 -6.70
CA PRO A 406 -15.74 -3.57 -5.99
C PRO A 406 -15.40 -3.67 -4.50
N VAL A 407 -15.91 -4.67 -3.77
CA VAL A 407 -15.64 -4.80 -2.32
C VAL A 407 -14.17 -5.12 -2.04
N VAL A 408 -13.53 -5.87 -2.94
CA VAL A 408 -12.11 -6.22 -2.86
C VAL A 408 -11.25 -5.11 -3.47
N GLY A 409 -11.59 -4.68 -4.68
CA GLY A 409 -10.86 -3.67 -5.44
C GLY A 409 -10.76 -2.33 -4.73
N MET A 410 -11.85 -1.84 -4.12
CA MET A 410 -11.79 -0.61 -3.33
C MET A 410 -10.93 -0.76 -2.10
N THR A 411 -11.00 -1.90 -1.39
CA THR A 411 -10.14 -2.10 -0.23
C THR A 411 -8.66 -2.16 -0.64
N LEU A 412 -8.35 -2.79 -1.77
CA LEU A 412 -6.99 -2.77 -2.34
C LEU A 412 -6.54 -1.35 -2.67
N VAL A 413 -7.36 -0.56 -3.37
CA VAL A 413 -7.05 0.85 -3.70
C VAL A 413 -6.85 1.69 -2.44
N SER A 414 -7.71 1.55 -1.43
CA SER A 414 -7.57 2.29 -0.18
C SER A 414 -6.33 1.85 0.62
N ASN A 415 -6.00 0.56 0.63
CA ASN A 415 -4.75 0.07 1.24
C ASN A 415 -3.50 0.64 0.53
N LEU A 416 -3.59 0.90 -0.79
CA LEU A 416 -2.51 1.54 -1.54
C LEU A 416 -2.33 3.02 -1.18
N THR A 417 -3.35 3.72 -0.70
CA THR A 417 -3.36 5.21 -0.64
C THR A 417 -3.60 5.80 0.74
N ALA A 418 -4.61 5.30 1.44
CA ALA A 418 -5.11 5.84 2.70
C ALA A 418 -4.54 5.12 3.94
N GLY A 419 -3.75 4.06 3.74
CA GLY A 419 -3.23 3.23 4.81
C GLY A 419 -4.32 2.38 5.49
N SER A 420 -4.02 1.86 6.68
CA SER A 420 -4.99 1.11 7.48
C SER A 420 -5.96 2.05 8.22
N PRO A 421 -7.27 1.74 8.25
CA PRO A 421 -8.26 2.45 9.07
C PRO A 421 -7.88 2.64 10.56
N PHE A 422 -7.10 1.72 11.12
CA PHE A 422 -6.62 1.80 12.51
C PHE A 422 -5.10 1.65 12.53
N PRO A 423 -4.34 2.75 12.37
CA PRO A 423 -2.90 2.70 12.29
C PRO A 423 -2.27 1.96 13.48
N ASN A 424 -1.41 0.98 13.19
CA ASN A 424 -0.78 0.08 14.18
C ASN A 424 -1.75 -0.81 14.98
N GLY A 425 -3.03 -0.88 14.60
CA GLY A 425 -4.08 -1.61 15.32
C GLY A 425 -4.56 -0.92 16.60
N LEU A 426 -4.47 0.41 16.67
CA LEU A 426 -4.84 1.22 17.84
C LEU A 426 -6.08 2.09 17.56
N ILE A 427 -6.91 2.30 18.58
CA ILE A 427 -8.07 3.20 18.50
C ILE A 427 -7.82 4.42 19.38
N GLY A 428 -7.67 5.60 18.78
CA GLY A 428 -7.82 6.86 19.50
C GLY A 428 -9.16 7.53 19.21
N CYS A 429 -9.29 8.76 19.70
CA CYS A 429 -10.46 9.58 19.49
C CYS A 429 -10.64 9.96 18.01
N GLU A 430 -9.54 10.13 17.27
CA GLU A 430 -9.58 10.35 15.82
C GLU A 430 -10.15 9.13 15.07
N GLU A 431 -9.60 7.94 15.30
CA GLU A 431 -10.11 6.71 14.65
C GLU A 431 -11.55 6.41 15.08
N ALA A 432 -11.88 6.60 16.36
CA ALA A 432 -13.25 6.41 16.85
C ALA A 432 -14.24 7.34 16.13
N PHE A 433 -13.90 8.62 15.94
CA PHE A 433 -14.71 9.55 15.17
C PHE A 433 -14.84 9.15 13.69
N ALA A 434 -13.75 8.72 13.06
CA ALA A 434 -13.74 8.31 11.64
C ALA A 434 -14.61 7.07 11.38
N VAL A 435 -14.57 6.07 12.28
CA VAL A 435 -15.47 4.90 12.23
C VAL A 435 -16.91 5.35 12.42
N GLY A 436 -17.16 6.23 13.40
CA GLY A 436 -18.48 6.81 13.66
C GLY A 436 -19.05 7.45 12.40
N ARG A 437 -18.29 8.35 11.76
CA ARG A 437 -18.69 8.98 10.49
C ARG A 437 -19.01 7.98 9.40
N THR A 438 -18.10 7.03 9.15
CA THR A 438 -18.28 6.02 8.11
C THR A 438 -19.58 5.22 8.29
N LEU A 439 -19.90 4.82 9.53
CA LEU A 439 -21.16 4.13 9.83
C LEU A 439 -22.38 5.08 9.78
N GLY A 440 -22.19 6.35 10.12
CA GLY A 440 -23.22 7.40 10.02
C GLY A 440 -23.62 7.66 8.57
N ASP A 441 -22.66 7.80 7.66
CA ASP A 441 -22.88 7.97 6.22
C ASP A 441 -23.68 6.81 5.63
N LEU A 442 -23.28 5.58 5.98
CA LEU A 442 -24.04 4.39 5.60
C LEU A 442 -25.46 4.40 6.20
N GLY A 443 -25.62 4.85 7.44
CA GLY A 443 -26.92 4.98 8.09
C GLY A 443 -27.85 5.97 7.38
N ILE A 444 -27.33 7.15 7.03
CA ILE A 444 -28.06 8.19 6.29
C ILE A 444 -28.45 7.67 4.90
N ALA A 445 -27.51 7.05 4.17
CA ALA A 445 -27.77 6.50 2.85
C ALA A 445 -28.80 5.35 2.89
N ALA A 446 -28.66 4.43 3.85
CA ALA A 446 -29.58 3.30 4.03
C ALA A 446 -30.98 3.76 4.44
N HIS A 447 -31.08 4.72 5.36
CA HIS A 447 -32.36 5.25 5.82
C HIS A 447 -33.08 5.97 4.67
N SER A 448 -32.38 6.88 4.00
CA SER A 448 -32.96 7.69 2.92
C SER A 448 -33.35 6.84 1.71
N SER A 449 -32.55 5.84 1.35
CA SER A 449 -32.89 4.90 0.26
C SER A 449 -34.08 3.99 0.59
N SER A 450 -34.39 3.75 1.88
CA SER A 450 -35.55 2.93 2.27
C SER A 450 -36.91 3.65 2.14
N GLN A 451 -36.91 4.98 1.98
CA GLN A 451 -38.15 5.78 2.00
C GLN A 451 -38.99 5.64 0.72
N SER A 452 -38.35 5.54 -0.45
CA SER A 452 -39.04 5.25 -1.72
C SER A 452 -38.09 4.72 -2.80
N HIS A 453 -38.64 4.03 -3.81
CA HIS A 453 -37.86 3.55 -4.96
C HIS A 453 -37.12 4.66 -5.73
N GLN A 454 -37.70 5.87 -5.78
CA GLN A 454 -37.08 7.01 -6.46
C GLN A 454 -35.87 7.53 -5.67
N HIS A 455 -35.98 7.66 -4.34
CA HIS A 455 -34.84 8.03 -3.49
C HIS A 455 -33.75 6.94 -3.53
N ALA A 456 -34.14 5.67 -3.53
CA ALA A 456 -33.20 4.56 -3.65
C ALA A 456 -32.34 4.64 -4.93
N ALA A 457 -32.95 5.01 -6.06
CA ALA A 457 -32.23 5.14 -7.34
C ALA A 457 -31.27 6.34 -7.35
N VAL A 458 -31.65 7.47 -6.75
CA VAL A 458 -30.81 8.67 -6.69
C VAL A 458 -29.64 8.49 -5.71
N LEU A 459 -29.87 7.81 -4.60
CA LEU A 459 -28.87 7.61 -3.53
C LEU A 459 -28.08 6.30 -3.68
N GLU A 460 -28.29 5.55 -4.76
CA GLU A 460 -27.57 4.31 -5.04
C GLU A 460 -26.04 4.51 -5.01
N PRO A 461 -25.45 5.54 -5.66
CA PRO A 461 -24.02 5.81 -5.53
C PRO A 461 -23.58 5.98 -4.08
N MET A 462 -24.23 6.87 -3.34
CA MET A 462 -23.87 7.20 -1.97
C MET A 462 -23.95 5.96 -1.06
N LEU A 463 -24.99 5.15 -1.25
CA LEU A 463 -25.17 3.89 -0.52
C LEU A 463 -24.05 2.89 -0.82
N GLU A 464 -23.73 2.65 -2.09
CA GLU A 464 -22.70 1.69 -2.50
C GLU A 464 -21.31 2.12 -1.99
N TRP A 465 -20.94 3.40 -2.16
CA TRP A 465 -19.67 3.92 -1.65
C TRP A 465 -19.56 3.84 -0.13
N SER A 466 -20.64 4.20 0.60
CA SER A 466 -20.65 4.11 2.06
C SER A 466 -20.57 2.66 2.55
N GLN A 467 -21.20 1.72 1.82
CA GLN A 467 -21.13 0.30 2.11
C GLN A 467 -19.70 -0.25 1.90
N LEU A 468 -19.02 0.16 0.83
CA LEU A 468 -17.63 -0.23 0.54
C LEU A 468 -16.67 0.28 1.62
N GLU A 469 -16.82 1.55 2.04
CA GLU A 469 -15.99 2.13 3.09
C GLU A 469 -16.27 1.47 4.46
N ALA A 470 -17.54 1.23 4.80
CA ALA A 470 -17.90 0.51 6.03
C ALA A 470 -17.35 -0.92 6.07
N VAL A 471 -17.27 -1.62 4.93
CA VAL A 471 -16.64 -2.94 4.84
C VAL A 471 -15.14 -2.84 5.09
N ARG A 472 -14.45 -1.83 4.54
CA ARG A 472 -13.01 -1.59 4.80
C ARG A 472 -12.72 -1.45 6.30
N TYR A 473 -13.47 -0.60 7.01
CA TYR A 473 -13.35 -0.48 8.47
C TYR A 473 -13.74 -1.79 9.18
N GLY A 474 -14.79 -2.46 8.71
CA GLY A 474 -15.26 -3.72 9.27
C GLY A 474 -14.22 -4.84 9.24
N VAL A 475 -13.42 -4.93 8.16
CA VAL A 475 -12.33 -5.90 8.03
C VAL A 475 -11.29 -5.72 9.14
N GLU A 476 -10.88 -4.49 9.42
CA GLU A 476 -9.89 -4.20 10.47
C GLU A 476 -10.46 -4.38 11.88
N MET A 477 -11.70 -3.94 12.13
CA MET A 477 -12.37 -4.17 13.41
C MET A 477 -12.52 -5.67 13.71
N LEU A 478 -12.75 -6.49 12.68
CA LEU A 478 -12.77 -7.94 12.81
C LEU A 478 -11.38 -8.50 13.18
N GLN A 479 -10.29 -7.98 12.60
CA GLN A 479 -8.94 -8.38 13.01
C GLN A 479 -8.66 -8.04 14.48
N MET A 480 -8.96 -6.80 14.86
CA MET A 480 -8.73 -6.31 16.22
C MET A 480 -9.51 -7.13 17.26
N SER A 481 -10.79 -7.40 17.00
CA SER A 481 -11.62 -8.21 17.89
C SER A 481 -11.17 -9.67 17.97
N ASN A 482 -10.76 -10.28 16.85
CA ASN A 482 -10.24 -11.65 16.85
C ASN A 482 -8.91 -11.78 17.61
N ALA A 483 -8.08 -10.74 17.59
CA ALA A 483 -6.81 -10.69 18.30
C ALA A 483 -6.97 -10.37 19.80
N SER A 484 -8.02 -9.64 20.18
CA SER A 484 -8.31 -9.27 21.58
C SER A 484 -8.76 -10.47 22.43
N ILE A 485 -8.41 -10.43 23.72
CA ILE A 485 -8.85 -11.40 24.73
C ILE A 485 -10.21 -10.99 25.32
N GLU A 486 -10.42 -9.70 25.54
CA GLU A 486 -11.62 -9.15 26.18
C GLU A 486 -12.81 -8.90 25.25
N VAL A 487 -12.59 -8.73 23.94
CA VAL A 487 -13.68 -8.59 22.97
C VAL A 487 -14.24 -9.97 22.61
N VAL A 488 -15.20 -10.44 23.42
CA VAL A 488 -15.76 -11.81 23.30
C VAL A 488 -16.99 -11.87 22.39
N LYS A 489 -17.79 -10.80 22.35
CA LYS A 489 -19.01 -10.76 21.52
C LYS A 489 -18.60 -10.68 20.05
N PRO A 490 -19.11 -11.57 19.18
CA PRO A 490 -18.75 -11.55 17.75
C PRO A 490 -19.25 -10.28 17.09
N MET A 491 -18.45 -9.74 16.18
CA MET A 491 -18.79 -8.57 15.38
C MET A 491 -20.04 -8.86 14.51
N PRO A 492 -21.07 -7.99 14.56
CA PRO A 492 -22.23 -8.09 13.67
C PRO A 492 -21.86 -7.89 12.19
N THR A 493 -22.51 -8.63 11.30
CA THR A 493 -22.26 -8.55 9.85
C THR A 493 -23.12 -7.46 9.20
N LEU A 494 -22.50 -6.62 8.38
CA LEU A 494 -23.23 -5.72 7.48
C LEU A 494 -24.05 -6.51 6.45
N SER A 495 -25.18 -5.94 6.01
CA SER A 495 -26.10 -6.57 5.07
C SER A 495 -26.34 -5.73 3.83
N ASN A 496 -26.16 -6.33 2.66
CA ASN A 496 -26.55 -5.74 1.38
C ASN A 496 -28.06 -5.81 1.12
N ARG A 497 -28.83 -6.54 1.94
CA ARG A 497 -30.30 -6.61 1.82
C ARG A 497 -30.92 -5.36 2.44
N SER A 498 -31.67 -4.62 1.63
CA SER A 498 -32.33 -3.36 2.02
C SER A 498 -33.15 -3.47 3.31
N GLU A 499 -33.89 -4.56 3.46
CA GLU A 499 -34.78 -4.82 4.61
C GLU A 499 -34.05 -5.07 5.94
N GLN A 500 -32.79 -5.50 5.90
CA GLN A 500 -31.99 -5.83 7.11
C GLN A 500 -30.87 -4.81 7.37
N ARG A 501 -30.59 -3.93 6.40
CA ARG A 501 -29.39 -3.08 6.42
C ARG A 501 -29.31 -2.18 7.65
N LEU A 502 -30.39 -1.47 7.96
CA LEU A 502 -30.44 -0.56 9.11
C LEU A 502 -30.35 -1.28 10.45
N GLU A 503 -31.03 -2.42 10.58
CA GLU A 503 -30.97 -3.25 11.79
C GLU A 503 -29.54 -3.74 12.04
N ARG A 504 -28.91 -4.33 11.01
CA ARG A 504 -27.53 -4.82 11.10
C ARG A 504 -26.51 -3.72 11.34
N LEU A 505 -26.73 -2.54 10.76
CA LEU A 505 -25.90 -1.37 11.02
C LEU A 505 -26.01 -0.96 12.49
N GLN A 506 -27.22 -0.88 13.05
CA GLN A 506 -27.41 -0.50 14.45
C GLN A 506 -26.77 -1.53 15.39
N GLU A 507 -26.91 -2.83 15.11
CA GLU A 507 -26.22 -3.88 15.87
C GLU A 507 -24.69 -3.65 15.88
N LEU A 508 -24.12 -3.29 14.72
CA LEU A 508 -22.69 -3.00 14.60
C LEU A 508 -22.28 -1.73 15.36
N VAL A 509 -23.06 -0.65 15.26
CA VAL A 509 -22.84 0.61 15.98
C VAL A 509 -22.81 0.36 17.49
N ASP A 510 -23.79 -0.40 18.00
CA ASP A 510 -23.86 -0.76 19.42
C ASP A 510 -22.65 -1.62 19.83
N TRP A 511 -22.24 -2.56 18.99
CA TRP A 511 -21.05 -3.40 19.23
C TRP A 511 -19.76 -2.57 19.24
N VAL A 512 -19.57 -1.62 18.31
CA VAL A 512 -18.39 -0.76 18.30
C VAL A 512 -18.31 0.07 19.59
N ALA A 513 -19.42 0.71 19.98
CA ALA A 513 -19.44 1.55 21.16
C ALA A 513 -19.25 0.76 22.47
N LEU A 514 -19.90 -0.40 22.60
CA LEU A 514 -20.01 -1.12 23.88
C LEU A 514 -19.00 -2.26 24.04
N ASP A 515 -18.65 -2.95 22.95
CA ASP A 515 -17.81 -4.15 22.98
C ASP A 515 -16.39 -3.87 22.48
N LEU A 516 -16.22 -3.12 21.37
CA LEU A 516 -14.90 -2.79 20.82
C LEU A 516 -14.23 -1.63 21.58
N ILE A 517 -14.90 -0.47 21.69
CA ILE A 517 -14.36 0.67 22.45
C ILE A 517 -14.51 0.43 23.95
N GLY A 518 -15.69 -0.01 24.38
CA GLY A 518 -15.97 -0.31 25.78
C GLY A 518 -16.37 0.91 26.64
N SER A 519 -17.12 0.65 27.70
CA SER A 519 -17.65 1.69 28.62
C SER A 519 -16.58 2.42 29.44
N ASP A 520 -15.38 1.85 29.54
CA ASP A 520 -14.26 2.44 30.28
C ASP A 520 -13.56 3.57 29.51
N HIS A 521 -13.95 3.80 28.25
CA HIS A 521 -13.34 4.76 27.33
C HIS A 521 -14.32 5.87 26.89
N PRO A 522 -14.85 6.70 27.82
CA PRO A 522 -15.93 7.64 27.53
C PRO A 522 -15.57 8.75 26.51
N ALA A 523 -14.30 9.16 26.43
CA ALA A 523 -13.86 10.13 25.42
C ALA A 523 -13.98 9.55 23.99
N HIS A 524 -13.51 8.32 23.80
CA HIS A 524 -13.58 7.61 22.52
C HIS A 524 -15.03 7.34 22.11
N GLN A 525 -15.87 6.89 23.04
CA GLN A 525 -17.31 6.70 22.80
C GLN A 525 -17.99 8.01 22.37
N ALA A 526 -17.65 9.12 23.02
CA ALA A 526 -18.20 10.42 22.66
C ALA A 526 -17.72 10.90 21.28
N CYS A 527 -16.46 10.69 20.93
CA CYS A 527 -15.95 10.99 19.58
C CYS A 527 -16.63 10.12 18.51
N PHE A 528 -16.79 8.82 18.77
CA PHE A 528 -17.54 7.90 17.91
C PHE A 528 -18.98 8.38 17.70
N GLU A 529 -19.69 8.72 18.78
CA GLU A 529 -21.06 9.20 18.73
C GLU A 529 -21.19 10.55 17.98
N ILE A 530 -20.24 11.47 18.18
CA ILE A 530 -20.21 12.73 17.44
C ILE A 530 -20.08 12.45 15.93
N GLY A 531 -19.17 11.54 15.54
CA GLY A 531 -18.99 11.14 14.15
C GLY A 531 -20.25 10.50 13.57
N PHE A 532 -20.84 9.54 14.29
CA PHE A 532 -22.02 8.80 13.83
C PHE A 532 -23.26 9.68 13.68
N SER A 533 -23.59 10.46 14.72
CA SER A 533 -24.81 11.27 14.74
C SER A 533 -24.73 12.53 13.89
N ASN A 534 -23.53 12.95 13.47
CA ASN A 534 -23.32 14.21 12.73
C ASN A 534 -22.54 14.02 11.42
N ALA A 535 -22.53 12.82 10.84
CA ALA A 535 -21.70 12.52 9.68
C ALA A 535 -21.95 13.48 8.49
N LEU A 536 -23.22 13.72 8.13
CA LEU A 536 -23.62 14.68 7.09
C LEU A 536 -23.15 16.13 7.35
N LEU A 537 -23.11 16.55 8.61
CA LEU A 537 -22.64 17.89 8.97
C LEU A 537 -21.15 18.02 8.64
N PHE A 538 -20.35 17.00 9.00
CA PHE A 538 -18.93 17.01 8.73
C PHE A 538 -18.61 16.84 7.23
N ASP A 539 -19.41 16.07 6.48
CA ASP A 539 -19.36 16.06 5.01
C ASP A 539 -19.52 17.49 4.45
N TRP A 540 -20.55 18.23 4.91
CA TRP A 540 -20.80 19.58 4.41
C TRP A 540 -19.71 20.58 4.79
N ILE A 541 -19.08 20.42 5.95
CA ILE A 541 -17.93 21.23 6.36
C ILE A 541 -16.74 20.97 5.44
N GLU A 542 -16.44 19.70 5.15
CA GLU A 542 -15.35 19.30 4.26
C GLU A 542 -15.59 19.74 2.80
N ASP A 543 -16.84 19.68 2.35
CA ASP A 543 -17.27 20.12 1.02
C ASP A 543 -17.29 21.65 0.85
N GLY A 544 -17.12 22.41 1.94
CA GLY A 544 -17.23 23.86 1.92
C GLY A 544 -18.63 24.33 1.52
N ALA A 545 -19.67 23.67 2.02
CA ALA A 545 -21.06 24.06 1.78
C ALA A 545 -21.32 25.52 2.19
N ALA A 546 -22.32 26.16 1.58
CA ALA A 546 -22.55 27.60 1.76
C ALA A 546 -22.91 28.02 3.20
N ASP A 547 -23.54 27.15 3.99
CA ASP A 547 -23.89 27.41 5.41
C ASP A 547 -24.15 26.11 6.20
N PRO A 548 -23.11 25.29 6.48
CA PRO A 548 -23.28 24.04 7.23
C PRO A 548 -23.61 24.27 8.71
N TYR A 549 -23.38 25.48 9.23
CA TYR A 549 -23.51 25.82 10.64
C TYR A 549 -24.90 26.35 11.02
N ALA A 550 -25.73 26.70 10.04
CA ALA A 550 -27.10 27.14 10.27
C ALA A 550 -28.03 25.97 10.62
N GLY A 551 -28.13 25.66 11.91
CA GLY A 551 -29.17 24.77 12.39
C GLY A 551 -28.99 24.22 13.80
N PRO A 552 -30.05 23.58 14.34
CA PRO A 552 -30.00 22.93 15.65
C PRO A 552 -29.00 21.76 15.69
N ALA A 553 -28.79 21.06 14.56
CA ALA A 553 -27.83 19.97 14.47
C ALA A 553 -26.40 20.45 14.68
N ALA A 554 -25.97 21.53 14.01
CA ALA A 554 -24.65 22.12 14.21
C ALA A 554 -24.44 22.62 15.64
N THR A 555 -25.48 23.22 16.25
CA THR A 555 -25.42 23.66 17.65
C THR A 555 -25.24 22.49 18.63
N GLU A 556 -25.98 21.40 18.46
CA GLU A 556 -25.84 20.22 19.32
C GLU A 556 -24.53 19.44 19.06
N ALA A 557 -24.04 19.42 17.81
CA ALA A 557 -22.72 18.90 17.47
C ALA A 557 -21.61 19.69 18.17
N ALA A 558 -21.63 21.03 18.06
CA ALA A 558 -20.64 21.91 18.69
C ALA A 558 -20.65 21.77 20.22
N LYS A 559 -21.83 21.67 20.83
CA LYS A 559 -21.99 21.40 22.26
C LYS A 559 -21.40 20.04 22.67
N SER A 560 -21.56 19.01 21.85
CA SER A 560 -21.01 17.68 22.10
C SER A 560 -19.48 17.69 21.95
N ALA A 561 -18.96 18.26 20.86
CA ALA A 561 -17.53 18.47 20.63
C ALA A 561 -16.88 19.25 21.79
N ARG A 562 -17.53 20.32 22.26
CA ARG A 562 -17.07 21.14 23.37
C ARG A 562 -16.98 20.34 24.67
N ARG A 563 -17.96 19.49 24.97
CA ARG A 563 -17.93 18.62 26.15
C ARG A 563 -16.75 17.66 26.14
N VAL A 564 -16.46 17.06 24.99
CA VAL A 564 -15.31 16.14 24.85
C VAL A 564 -14.01 16.89 24.99
N LEU A 565 -13.89 18.06 24.35
CA LEU A 565 -12.72 18.95 24.50
C LEU A 565 -12.49 19.34 25.97
N GLU A 566 -13.54 19.74 26.68
CA GLU A 566 -13.46 20.08 28.11
C GLU A 566 -13.06 18.88 28.97
N PHE A 567 -13.55 17.69 28.64
CA PHE A 567 -13.15 16.45 29.31
C PHE A 567 -11.66 16.18 29.10
N ALA A 568 -11.17 16.27 27.85
CA ALA A 568 -9.78 16.04 27.53
C ALA A 568 -8.85 17.06 28.20
N LEU A 569 -9.17 18.36 28.12
CA LEU A 569 -8.35 19.42 28.74
C LEU A 569 -8.24 19.28 30.27
N LYS A 570 -9.26 18.73 30.95
CA LYS A 570 -9.17 18.42 32.38
C LYS A 570 -8.18 17.29 32.70
N GLN A 571 -7.89 16.42 31.73
CA GLN A 571 -6.90 15.35 31.81
C GLN A 571 -5.54 15.74 31.22
N ALA A 572 -5.38 17.00 30.78
CA ALA A 572 -4.14 17.45 30.14
C ALA A 572 -2.94 17.43 31.09
N ASP A 573 -3.17 17.62 32.40
CA ASP A 573 -2.10 17.65 33.39
C ASP A 573 -1.48 16.26 33.58
N GLY A 574 -0.17 16.15 33.32
CA GLY A 574 0.55 14.89 33.36
C GLY A 574 0.37 14.01 32.11
N SER A 575 -0.33 14.51 31.08
CA SER A 575 -0.45 13.83 29.80
C SER A 575 0.87 13.88 29.00
N GLN A 576 1.02 12.99 28.02
CA GLN A 576 2.20 12.98 27.15
C GLN A 576 2.31 14.26 26.33
N GLY A 577 1.20 14.72 25.73
CA GLY A 577 1.15 15.95 24.95
C GLY A 577 1.66 17.16 25.73
N GLN A 578 1.21 17.31 26.98
CA GLN A 578 1.64 18.41 27.86
C GLN A 578 3.09 18.25 28.32
N ALA A 579 3.49 17.05 28.75
CA ALA A 579 4.85 16.79 29.25
C ALA A 579 5.93 17.04 28.18
N PHE A 580 5.62 16.73 26.92
CA PHE A 580 6.57 16.77 25.81
C PHE A 580 6.34 17.92 24.83
N LYS A 581 5.30 18.73 25.03
CA LYS A 581 4.90 19.80 24.11
C LYS A 581 4.81 19.30 22.67
N SER A 582 4.06 18.23 22.46
CA SER A 582 3.87 17.67 21.11
C SER A 582 3.18 18.71 20.21
N ALA A 583 3.44 18.68 18.90
CA ALA A 583 2.82 19.64 17.97
C ALA A 583 1.28 19.61 18.05
N PRO A 584 0.60 18.44 18.02
CA PRO A 584 -0.87 18.40 18.15
C PRO A 584 -1.39 19.01 19.47
N PHE A 585 -0.63 18.85 20.56
CA PHE A 585 -0.98 19.47 21.84
C PHE A 585 -0.85 20.99 21.79
N LEU A 586 0.23 21.50 21.19
CA LEU A 586 0.46 22.94 21.06
C LEU A 586 -0.59 23.60 20.18
N ASP A 587 -0.94 22.97 19.05
CA ASP A 587 -1.98 23.47 18.14
C ASP A 587 -3.34 23.54 18.85
N LEU A 588 -3.67 22.55 19.68
CA LEU A 588 -4.88 22.55 20.51
C LEU A 588 -4.88 23.69 21.54
N VAL A 589 -3.76 23.88 22.23
CA VAL A 589 -3.58 24.95 23.24
C VAL A 589 -3.73 26.33 22.59
N GLU A 590 -3.15 26.52 21.41
CA GLU A 590 -3.28 27.74 20.61
C GLU A 590 -4.73 27.98 20.17
N LEU A 591 -5.42 26.95 19.69
CA LEU A 591 -6.84 27.02 19.29
C LEU A 591 -7.73 27.52 20.43
N VAL A 592 -7.50 27.02 21.65
CA VAL A 592 -8.27 27.36 22.86
C VAL A 592 -7.81 28.69 23.49
N GLY A 593 -6.65 29.22 23.09
CA GLY A 593 -6.09 30.48 23.59
C GLY A 593 -5.51 30.38 25.00
N LEU A 594 -4.94 29.23 25.36
CA LEU A 594 -4.25 28.98 26.63
C LEU A 594 -2.80 29.48 26.55
N ALA A 595 -2.31 30.23 27.54
CA ALA A 595 -0.89 30.60 27.58
C ALA A 595 -0.02 29.41 27.99
N ASP A 596 1.21 29.35 27.45
CA ASP A 596 2.18 28.27 27.67
C ASP A 596 2.58 28.20 29.17
N GLY A 597 1.90 27.33 29.93
CA GLY A 597 2.03 27.20 31.40
C GLY A 597 0.73 27.28 32.20
N GLU A 598 -0.37 27.77 31.62
CA GLU A 598 -1.70 27.85 32.27
C GLU A 598 -2.47 26.52 32.24
N ALA A 599 -1.99 25.53 31.49
CA ALA A 599 -2.51 24.16 31.53
C ALA A 599 -2.31 23.48 32.90
N LYS A 600 -1.40 24.00 33.74
CA LYS A 600 -1.25 23.57 35.13
C LYS A 600 -2.37 24.20 35.96
N ASN A 601 -3.26 23.38 36.51
CA ASN A 601 -4.46 23.76 37.28
C ASN A 601 -5.69 24.24 36.46
N CYS A 602 -5.95 23.61 35.31
CA CYS A 602 -7.07 23.92 34.42
C CYS A 602 -8.50 23.60 34.96
N GLY A 603 -8.64 23.01 36.14
CA GLY A 603 -9.93 22.47 36.62
C GLY A 603 -11.10 23.46 36.67
N GLU A 604 -10.86 24.71 37.10
CA GLU A 604 -11.91 25.74 37.25
C GLU A 604 -12.00 26.72 36.06
N SER A 605 -10.97 26.83 35.22
CA SER A 605 -10.90 27.81 34.11
C SER A 605 -11.28 27.24 32.73
N VAL A 606 -11.20 25.91 32.52
CA VAL A 606 -11.42 25.27 31.21
C VAL A 606 -12.77 25.61 30.59
N GLY A 607 -13.87 25.50 31.36
CA GLY A 607 -15.21 25.80 30.83
C GLY A 607 -15.39 27.25 30.40
N SER A 608 -14.66 28.19 31.02
CA SER A 608 -14.71 29.62 30.65
C SER A 608 -13.87 29.94 29.40
N LEU A 609 -12.86 29.12 29.11
CA LEU A 609 -11.97 29.27 27.97
C LEU A 609 -12.56 28.61 26.74
N THR A 610 -13.04 27.37 26.87
CA THR A 610 -13.79 26.69 25.82
C THR A 610 -15.03 27.49 25.45
N ALA A 611 -15.77 28.08 26.39
CA ALA A 611 -16.93 28.93 26.07
C ALA A 611 -16.62 30.16 25.19
N LYS A 612 -15.36 30.60 25.09
CA LYS A 612 -14.95 31.69 24.18
C LYS A 612 -14.65 31.22 22.76
N LEU A 613 -14.42 29.92 22.57
CA LEU A 613 -14.20 29.34 21.25
C LEU A 613 -15.54 29.24 20.53
N ASP A 614 -15.69 29.98 19.45
CA ASP A 614 -16.87 29.98 18.59
C ASP A 614 -17.23 28.57 18.07
N ASP A 615 -18.52 28.28 17.92
CA ASP A 615 -19.03 26.96 17.52
C ASP A 615 -18.59 26.58 16.10
N GLN A 616 -18.60 27.53 15.15
CA GLN A 616 -18.14 27.28 13.78
C GLN A 616 -16.64 26.95 13.79
N ARG A 617 -15.82 27.78 14.46
CA ARG A 617 -14.37 27.53 14.54
C ARG A 617 -14.05 26.19 15.20
N LEU A 618 -14.82 25.79 16.22
CA LEU A 618 -14.67 24.49 16.88
C LEU A 618 -14.95 23.33 15.92
N LEU A 619 -16.03 23.39 15.15
CA LEU A 619 -16.42 22.34 14.21
C LEU A 619 -15.45 22.26 13.02
N GLU A 620 -15.02 23.39 12.45
CA GLU A 620 -14.03 23.46 11.37
C GLU A 620 -12.68 22.85 11.76
N SER A 621 -12.28 23.06 13.03
CA SER A 621 -11.01 22.58 13.55
C SER A 621 -11.12 21.19 14.19
N PHE A 622 -12.32 20.58 14.20
CA PHE A 622 -12.57 19.40 15.01
C PHE A 622 -11.71 18.21 14.58
N ALA A 623 -11.79 17.84 13.30
CA ALA A 623 -11.03 16.73 12.74
C ALA A 623 -9.52 17.03 12.63
N SER A 624 -9.17 18.27 12.25
CA SER A 624 -7.79 18.64 11.91
C SER A 624 -6.91 19.06 13.09
N VAL A 625 -7.49 19.56 14.17
CA VAL A 625 -6.75 20.08 15.34
C VAL A 625 -7.25 19.49 16.65
N VAL A 626 -8.56 19.42 16.85
CA VAL A 626 -9.14 19.00 18.15
C VAL A 626 -8.89 17.53 18.41
N LEU A 627 -9.22 16.63 17.46
CA LEU A 627 -9.01 15.19 17.63
C LEU A 627 -7.53 14.82 17.79
N PRO A 628 -6.58 15.29 16.95
CA PRO A 628 -5.15 15.04 17.15
C PRO A 628 -4.64 15.59 18.50
N GLY A 629 -5.14 16.76 18.92
CA GLY A 629 -4.84 17.33 20.22
C GLY A 629 -5.36 16.49 21.38
N ILE A 630 -6.59 16.00 21.29
CA ILE A 630 -7.19 15.09 22.28
C ILE A 630 -6.39 13.79 22.37
N ASP A 631 -5.98 13.21 21.23
CA ASP A 631 -5.18 11.98 21.20
C ASP A 631 -3.78 12.14 21.81
N SER A 632 -3.27 13.37 21.88
CA SER A 632 -2.04 13.66 22.62
C SER A 632 -2.22 13.67 24.14
N ILE A 633 -3.48 13.78 24.61
CA ILE A 633 -3.84 13.87 26.02
C ILE A 633 -4.42 12.55 26.54
N ILE A 634 -5.40 12.01 25.81
CA ILE A 634 -6.14 10.81 26.15
C ILE A 634 -5.40 9.58 25.59
N PRO A 635 -5.05 8.59 26.44
CA PRO A 635 -4.45 7.35 25.95
C PRO A 635 -5.39 6.59 25.02
N ARG A 636 -4.82 5.93 23.99
CA ARG A 636 -5.55 5.05 23.06
C ARG A 636 -6.29 3.92 23.82
N VAL A 637 -7.33 3.36 23.21
CA VAL A 637 -7.96 2.11 23.67
C VAL A 637 -6.93 0.99 23.54
N LEU A 638 -6.62 0.34 24.66
CA LEU A 638 -5.61 -0.71 24.72
C LEU A 638 -6.30 -2.06 24.93
N HIS A 639 -6.19 -2.91 23.93
CA HIS A 639 -6.65 -4.28 24.02
C HIS A 639 -5.55 -5.21 24.53
N THR A 640 -5.92 -6.19 25.35
CA THR A 640 -5.00 -7.29 25.63
C THR A 640 -5.05 -8.23 24.44
N VAL A 641 -4.00 -8.24 23.63
CA VAL A 641 -3.93 -9.12 22.45
C VAL A 641 -3.32 -10.48 22.79
N ARG A 642 -3.78 -11.50 22.06
CA ARG A 642 -3.12 -12.82 22.04
C ARG A 642 -1.71 -12.67 21.48
N ALA A 643 -0.82 -13.60 21.84
CA ALA A 643 0.52 -13.60 21.28
C ALA A 643 0.48 -13.66 19.75
N PRO A 644 1.27 -12.82 19.05
CA PRO A 644 1.30 -12.83 17.60
C PRO A 644 1.84 -14.17 17.11
N PHE A 645 1.32 -14.61 15.97
CA PHE A 645 1.84 -15.80 15.30
C PHE A 645 3.32 -15.63 14.96
N HIS A 646 4.05 -16.74 14.95
CA HIS A 646 5.43 -16.74 14.49
C HIS A 646 5.49 -16.47 12.98
N THR A 647 5.97 -15.31 12.59
CA THR A 647 6.23 -14.93 11.19
C THR A 647 7.72 -14.95 10.89
N LEU A 648 8.08 -15.21 9.63
CA LEU A 648 9.45 -14.99 9.19
C LEU A 648 9.69 -13.49 9.04
N VAL A 649 10.86 -13.04 9.48
CA VAL A 649 11.25 -11.63 9.43
C VAL A 649 12.50 -11.50 8.58
N ASP A 650 12.47 -10.59 7.62
CA ASP A 650 13.65 -10.20 6.86
C ASP A 650 14.52 -9.25 7.71
N TRP A 651 15.34 -9.84 8.57
CA TRP A 651 16.23 -9.07 9.45
C TRP A 651 17.25 -8.24 8.69
N ASP A 652 17.68 -8.70 7.51
CA ASP A 652 18.63 -7.97 6.68
C ASP A 652 17.98 -6.71 6.09
N TYR A 653 16.70 -6.78 5.71
CA TYR A 653 15.93 -5.60 5.30
C TYR A 653 15.81 -4.57 6.44
N LEU A 654 15.45 -5.04 7.64
CA LEU A 654 15.33 -4.15 8.81
C LEU A 654 16.68 -3.53 9.18
N LYS A 655 17.78 -4.29 9.09
CA LYS A 655 19.15 -3.80 9.27
C LYS A 655 19.51 -2.74 8.24
N SER A 656 19.18 -2.95 6.97
CA SER A 656 19.38 -1.96 5.89
C SER A 656 18.59 -0.68 6.13
N GLY A 657 17.31 -0.77 6.50
CA GLY A 657 16.48 0.40 6.80
C GLY A 657 17.01 1.22 8.00
N VAL A 658 17.43 0.55 9.07
CA VAL A 658 18.05 1.18 10.24
C VAL A 658 19.37 1.87 9.88
N ARG A 659 20.19 1.24 9.02
CA ARG A 659 21.43 1.85 8.53
C ARG A 659 21.15 3.08 7.69
N ALA A 660 20.19 3.01 6.77
CA ALA A 660 19.79 4.14 5.93
C ALA A 660 19.30 5.33 6.77
N LEU A 661 18.45 5.08 7.78
CA LEU A 661 18.05 6.09 8.76
C LEU A 661 19.26 6.70 9.47
N PHE A 662 20.18 5.88 9.95
CA PHE A 662 21.37 6.35 10.66
C PHE A 662 22.29 7.21 9.80
N GLU A 663 22.55 6.79 8.56
CA GLU A 663 23.36 7.51 7.58
C GLU A 663 22.71 8.84 7.16
N SER A 664 21.38 8.91 7.20
CA SER A 664 20.60 10.13 6.95
C SER A 664 20.65 11.14 8.11
N GLY A 665 21.27 10.79 9.24
CA GLY A 665 21.45 11.65 10.41
C GLY A 665 20.56 11.33 11.60
N VAL A 666 19.65 10.34 11.48
CA VAL A 666 18.81 9.89 12.60
C VAL A 666 19.67 9.19 13.65
N ARG A 667 19.64 9.69 14.88
CA ARG A 667 20.48 9.17 15.98
C ARG A 667 19.81 8.09 16.83
N HIS A 668 18.50 7.92 16.66
CA HIS A 668 17.69 6.94 17.38
C HIS A 668 16.83 6.13 16.40
N PRO A 669 17.45 5.42 15.44
CA PRO A 669 16.71 4.53 14.57
C PRO A 669 16.17 3.35 15.40
N ALA A 670 14.99 2.87 15.02
CA ALA A 670 14.26 1.85 15.74
C ALA A 670 13.66 0.79 14.82
N VAL A 671 13.58 -0.44 15.32
CA VAL A 671 12.68 -1.48 14.82
C VAL A 671 11.34 -1.33 15.54
N LEU A 672 10.27 -1.24 14.77
CA LEU A 672 8.90 -1.06 15.24
C LEU A 672 8.19 -2.40 15.22
N PHE A 673 7.52 -2.75 16.30
CA PHE A 673 6.56 -3.85 16.35
C PHE A 673 5.19 -3.33 16.75
N ALA A 674 4.26 -3.29 15.80
CA ALA A 674 2.90 -2.81 16.01
C ALA A 674 1.97 -3.89 16.59
N GLN A 675 0.75 -3.48 16.98
CA GLN A 675 -0.28 -4.38 17.52
C GLN A 675 -0.99 -5.16 16.41
N ASP A 676 -1.14 -4.56 15.23
CA ASP A 676 -1.64 -5.20 14.00
C ASP A 676 -0.68 -6.26 13.40
N GLY A 677 0.48 -6.49 14.03
CA GLY A 677 1.49 -7.43 13.57
C GLY A 677 2.52 -6.84 12.61
N THR A 678 2.41 -5.56 12.24
CA THR A 678 3.39 -4.89 11.40
C THR A 678 4.77 -4.83 12.06
N ILE A 679 5.80 -5.20 11.30
CA ILE A 679 7.21 -5.09 11.69
C ILE A 679 7.90 -4.19 10.68
N GLY A 680 8.55 -3.13 11.15
CA GLY A 680 9.16 -2.16 10.27
C GLY A 680 10.34 -1.42 10.90
N THR A 681 10.93 -0.51 10.14
CA THR A 681 11.96 0.41 10.62
C THR A 681 11.40 1.82 10.71
N GLY A 682 11.76 2.54 11.75
CA GLY A 682 11.41 3.94 11.91
C GLY A 682 12.41 4.66 12.80
N GLN A 683 12.00 5.81 13.32
CA GLN A 683 12.79 6.57 14.28
C GLN A 683 12.02 6.75 15.58
N MET A 684 12.76 6.85 16.67
CA MET A 684 12.17 7.24 17.95
C MET A 684 11.68 8.68 17.85
N SER A 685 10.37 8.88 18.01
CA SER A 685 9.79 10.20 18.21
C SER A 685 9.92 10.62 19.68
N SER A 686 9.79 11.92 19.94
CA SER A 686 9.61 12.40 21.31
C SER A 686 8.37 11.72 21.90
N PRO A 687 8.42 11.15 23.12
CA PRO A 687 9.46 11.33 24.15
C PRO A 687 10.61 10.34 24.17
N PHE A 688 10.54 9.29 23.37
CA PHE A 688 11.44 8.15 23.51
C PHE A 688 12.86 8.41 22.95
N ASN A 689 13.05 9.49 22.20
CA ASN A 689 14.35 9.93 21.69
C ASN A 689 15.26 10.58 22.76
N MET A 690 14.83 10.68 24.03
CA MET A 690 15.69 11.15 25.14
C MET A 690 16.76 10.14 25.59
N GLY A 691 16.72 8.90 25.08
CA GLY A 691 17.73 7.87 25.35
C GLY A 691 19.10 8.18 24.72
N SER A 692 20.13 7.38 25.07
CA SER A 692 21.46 7.51 24.46
C SER A 692 21.42 7.19 22.95
N PRO A 693 22.04 7.98 22.07
CA PRO A 693 22.13 7.66 20.64
C PRO A 693 22.61 6.24 20.34
N VAL A 694 22.24 5.71 19.18
CA VAL A 694 22.89 4.56 18.56
C VAL A 694 24.30 4.97 18.15
N ALA A 695 25.31 4.19 18.54
CA ALA A 695 26.70 4.44 18.16
C ALA A 695 27.06 3.79 16.82
N ASP A 696 26.60 2.55 16.62
CA ASP A 696 26.84 1.75 15.42
C ASP A 696 25.56 0.97 15.04
N PRO A 697 24.88 1.31 13.93
CA PRO A 697 23.65 0.64 13.51
C PRO A 697 23.87 -0.81 13.07
N SER A 698 25.11 -1.24 12.83
CA SER A 698 25.42 -2.65 12.55
C SER A 698 25.45 -3.52 13.80
N VAL A 699 25.52 -2.91 14.99
CA VAL A 699 25.63 -3.60 16.27
C VAL A 699 24.36 -3.45 17.10
N GLU A 700 23.84 -2.22 17.22
CA GLU A 700 22.72 -1.89 18.12
C GLU A 700 21.63 -1.06 17.45
N VAL A 701 20.41 -1.19 17.98
CA VAL A 701 19.21 -0.49 17.50
C VAL A 701 18.23 -0.30 18.66
N TYR A 702 17.32 0.68 18.54
CA TYR A 702 16.15 0.74 19.41
C TYR A 702 15.08 -0.26 18.97
N VAL A 703 14.36 -0.82 19.93
CA VAL A 703 13.12 -1.56 19.71
C VAL A 703 11.99 -0.74 20.31
N LEU A 704 10.98 -0.45 19.51
CA LEU A 704 9.70 0.10 19.95
C LEU A 704 8.63 -0.99 19.81
N ASP A 705 8.24 -1.58 20.93
CA ASP A 705 7.14 -2.53 20.99
C ASP A 705 5.86 -1.81 21.40
N MET A 706 4.91 -1.71 20.47
CA MET A 706 3.59 -1.08 20.66
C MET A 706 2.45 -2.12 20.76
N SER A 707 2.78 -3.40 20.86
CA SER A 707 1.77 -4.49 20.88
C SER A 707 1.20 -4.80 22.27
N ALA A 708 1.84 -4.30 23.32
CA ALA A 708 1.42 -4.50 24.69
C ALA A 708 0.68 -3.26 25.20
N ALA A 709 -0.04 -3.40 26.32
CA ALA A 709 -0.71 -2.30 27.03
C ALA A 709 0.21 -1.15 27.48
N SER A 710 1.52 -1.23 27.23
CA SER A 710 2.45 -0.12 27.39
C SER A 710 3.50 -0.20 26.30
N ALA A 711 3.69 0.90 25.55
CA ALA A 711 4.75 0.98 24.56
C ALA A 711 6.12 0.91 25.25
N ILE A 712 6.96 -0.03 24.81
CA ILE A 712 8.29 -0.26 25.37
C ILE A 712 9.34 0.21 24.36
N ALA A 713 10.24 1.07 24.82
CA ALA A 713 11.37 1.58 24.07
C ALA A 713 12.68 1.09 24.71
N ILE A 714 13.43 0.21 24.05
CA ILE A 714 14.67 -0.36 24.59
C ILE A 714 15.77 -0.39 23.52
N LYS A 715 16.97 0.09 23.86
CA LYS A 715 18.16 -0.08 23.02
C LYS A 715 18.80 -1.46 23.27
N MET A 716 19.03 -2.24 22.21
CA MET A 716 19.62 -3.58 22.32
C MET A 716 20.45 -3.95 21.08
N THR A 717 21.22 -5.04 21.17
CA THR A 717 21.97 -5.60 20.04
C THR A 717 21.06 -6.39 19.12
N TRP A 718 21.42 -6.55 17.84
CA TRP A 718 20.60 -7.31 16.87
C TRP A 718 20.25 -8.71 17.35
N ASP A 719 21.21 -9.48 17.89
CA ASP A 719 20.93 -10.81 18.46
C ASP A 719 19.84 -10.80 19.55
N LYS A 720 19.79 -9.72 20.35
CA LYS A 720 18.76 -9.55 21.39
C LYS A 720 17.42 -9.13 20.81
N VAL A 721 17.40 -8.40 19.69
CA VAL A 721 16.15 -8.09 18.96
C VAL A 721 15.53 -9.37 18.43
N GLU A 722 16.34 -10.22 17.80
CA GLU A 722 15.90 -11.50 17.25
C GLU A 722 15.39 -12.44 18.37
N GLU A 723 16.10 -12.50 19.51
CA GLU A 723 15.66 -13.24 20.70
C GLU A 723 14.37 -12.66 21.31
N PHE A 724 14.26 -11.33 21.36
CA PHE A 724 13.07 -10.62 21.86
C PHE A 724 11.84 -10.96 21.01
N HIS A 725 11.96 -10.92 19.69
CA HIS A 725 10.90 -11.31 18.76
C HIS A 725 10.51 -12.79 18.96
N ALA A 726 11.47 -13.70 19.01
CA ALA A 726 11.20 -15.13 19.21
C ALA A 726 10.46 -15.41 20.53
N LYS A 727 10.81 -14.70 21.62
CA LYS A 727 10.11 -14.81 22.92
C LYS A 727 8.69 -14.25 22.88
N ARG A 728 8.46 -13.19 22.09
CA ARG A 728 7.15 -12.58 21.90
C ARG A 728 6.19 -13.53 21.17
N SER A 729 6.69 -14.26 20.18
CA SER A 729 5.89 -15.22 19.38
C SER A 729 5.67 -16.59 20.04
N THR A 730 6.28 -16.87 21.21
CA THR A 730 6.22 -18.18 21.89
C THR A 730 5.45 -18.20 23.20
N ARG A 731 4.95 -17.04 23.67
CA ARG A 731 4.04 -16.97 24.84
C ARG A 731 2.61 -17.35 24.42
N SER A 732 2.39 -18.61 24.06
CA SER A 732 1.05 -19.18 23.85
C SER A 732 0.39 -19.63 25.14
#